data_AF-A0A671UAM3-F1
#
_entry.id   AF-A0A671UAM3-F1
#
_cell.length_a   1.000
_cell.length_b   1.000
_cell.length_c   1.000
_cell.angle_alpha   90.00
_cell.angle_beta   90.00
_cell.angle_gamma   90.00
#
_symmetry.space_group_name_H-M   'P 1'
#
loop_
_entity.id
_entity.type
_entity.pdbx_description
1 polymer ?
#
loop_
_entity_poly.entity_id
_entity_poly.type
_entity_poly.pdbx_seq_one_letter_code
_entity_poly.pdbx_strand_id
1 'polypeptide(L)'
;MRTVSADGPYLQIVEQPKQRGFRFRYGCEGPSHGGLPGASSEKNRKTYPTVKISNYQGPARVVVQLVTAVTPHPQLHAHSLVGKQCDKGICIADLQPKDSNISFPNLGILHVTKKNVAKTLEERMMEAFRMGYNCGVSIHPEIDGLQGEVRIPRDLTGRSIISSAAALQAKEMDLSVVRLMFTAFLPDSDGGFSRRLEPAVSEPIYDSKAPNASNLKIVRMDRTAGCVSGGEEVYLLCDKVQKDDIQVRFFEEDDTGLTWEALGDFSPTDVHRQFAIVFKTPKYRDQNLQKPTSVFVQLKRKSDNETSEPKPFTYHPQIIDKEEVQRKRQKTLPTFHDFSGHGGGGGGGGGLYRGGGGGPAAGGPGSAGGGGGGGGKISLLDKVSNGVNTCFTKCIKMSCVTDERSVEQSSRQLEALFQYSVTGDSAYLLAPQRQLMDAQDEDGDTGIHLAVLHSQQEALKSLTQVVSALPGQEVLNMRNHLYQTPLHLAVITQQREAVEALLLAGADPTLTDRHGNTVLHLASTLEGGGGMVQFLLQHKELRALLEHTNTAGLCAIHLAVLASQLSSLRELLEGGANVETPERSCGRTALHLATESDNVSLAGCLLLEGNANVDCCTFNGSTPLHIAAGRGSVKLTAVLMAAGADPHKENFEPLYFREEDCCDEEREEEDEDEGYIPGTTPLNMAASTRVLELLNGKEYEPKSPHRPLSPPPGDLVSLDVEVKQQLCGALESEGCWESLAHSLGLGILNTAFRLSPSPAKTLLDSYEVSGGTVSDLLAGLRSVGECKALSVLEEALHHLDVQETKTTNERRGEQTLK
;
A
#
# COMPACT_ATOMS: atom_id res chain seq x y z
N MET A 1 28.96 31.63 -41.05
CA MET A 1 30.40 31.99 -41.11
C MET A 1 30.54 33.41 -41.66
N ARG A 2 30.60 34.42 -40.78
CA ARG A 2 31.18 35.73 -41.12
C ARG A 2 32.60 35.71 -40.59
N THR A 3 33.57 35.86 -41.48
CA THR A 3 35.00 35.98 -41.16
C THR A 3 35.21 37.26 -40.34
N VAL A 4 35.51 37.11 -39.05
CA VAL A 4 35.91 38.20 -38.16
C VAL A 4 37.33 38.61 -38.54
N SER A 5 37.51 39.88 -38.87
CA SER A 5 38.80 40.47 -39.23
C SER A 5 39.83 40.30 -38.10
N ALA A 6 41.04 39.91 -38.47
CA ALA A 6 42.03 39.24 -37.62
C ALA A 6 43.00 40.15 -36.83
N ASP A 7 42.59 41.33 -36.33
CA ASP A 7 43.53 42.25 -35.64
C ASP A 7 43.14 42.66 -34.20
N GLY A 8 42.02 42.18 -33.66
CA GLY A 8 41.55 42.54 -32.31
C GLY A 8 41.65 41.39 -31.28
N PRO A 9 41.65 41.71 -29.96
CA PRO A 9 41.53 40.72 -28.90
C PRO A 9 40.15 40.03 -28.93
N TYR A 10 40.12 38.69 -28.82
CA TYR A 10 38.87 37.92 -28.82
C TYR A 10 38.88 36.78 -27.80
N LEU A 11 37.70 36.38 -27.34
CA LEU A 11 37.53 35.31 -26.36
C LEU A 11 37.24 33.99 -27.07
N GLN A 12 37.94 32.93 -26.69
CA GLN A 12 37.78 31.58 -27.25
C GLN A 12 37.62 30.53 -26.15
N ILE A 13 36.65 29.64 -26.29
CA ILE A 13 36.49 28.49 -25.41
C ILE A 13 37.51 27.42 -25.85
N VAL A 14 38.44 27.08 -24.96
CA VAL A 14 39.47 26.04 -25.19
C VAL A 14 38.93 24.67 -24.81
N GLU A 15 38.22 24.60 -23.68
CA GLU A 15 37.57 23.39 -23.21
C GLU A 15 36.10 23.68 -22.90
N GLN A 16 35.21 22.98 -23.62
CA GLN A 16 33.77 23.06 -23.41
C GLN A 16 33.36 22.38 -22.10
N PRO A 17 32.24 22.79 -21.47
CA PRO A 17 31.68 22.04 -20.35
C PRO A 17 31.16 20.68 -20.82
N LYS A 18 31.17 19.70 -19.91
CA LYS A 18 30.56 18.40 -20.17
C LYS A 18 29.06 18.56 -20.36
N GLN A 19 28.56 18.20 -21.54
CA GLN A 19 27.15 18.42 -21.91
C GLN A 19 26.18 17.58 -21.07
N ARG A 20 26.55 16.36 -20.68
CA ARG A 20 25.65 15.41 -19.98
C ARG A 20 26.31 14.71 -18.81
N GLY A 21 25.48 14.23 -17.89
CA GLY A 21 25.92 13.53 -16.67
C GLY A 21 26.29 14.46 -15.51
N PHE A 22 26.14 15.77 -15.67
CA PHE A 22 26.20 16.73 -14.56
C PHE A 22 24.81 16.91 -13.95
N ARG A 23 24.72 17.09 -12.62
CA ARG A 23 23.45 17.22 -11.90
C ARG A 23 23.28 18.64 -11.38
N PHE A 24 22.15 19.27 -11.69
CA PHE A 24 21.79 20.55 -11.07
C PHE A 24 21.24 20.29 -9.66
N ARG A 25 21.51 21.21 -8.73
CA ARG A 25 21.27 21.00 -7.29
C ARG A 25 20.32 22.03 -6.73
N TYR A 26 19.33 21.60 -5.95
CA TYR A 26 18.49 22.55 -5.20
C TYR A 26 19.27 23.15 -4.03
N GLY A 27 18.84 24.32 -3.56
CA GLY A 27 19.46 25.00 -2.40
C GLY A 27 19.47 24.15 -1.13
N CYS A 28 18.45 23.30 -0.94
CA CYS A 28 18.37 22.36 0.17
C CYS A 28 19.35 21.17 0.10
N GLU A 29 20.02 20.95 -1.04
CA GLU A 29 21.00 19.84 -1.18
C GLU A 29 22.41 20.21 -0.69
N GLY A 30 22.66 21.47 -0.33
CA GLY A 30 23.96 21.95 0.13
C GLY A 30 25.01 22.19 -0.97
N PRO A 31 26.12 22.88 -0.64
CA PRO A 31 27.07 23.42 -1.62
C PRO A 31 28.17 22.45 -2.10
N SER A 32 28.35 21.28 -1.47
CA SER A 32 29.57 20.45 -1.57
C SER A 32 29.55 19.36 -2.67
N HIS A 33 28.70 19.50 -3.69
CA HIS A 33 28.46 18.45 -4.70
C HIS A 33 29.28 18.54 -5.99
N GLY A 34 30.59 18.82 -5.91
CA GLY A 34 31.53 18.73 -7.03
C GLY A 34 31.32 19.74 -8.17
N GLY A 35 32.42 20.17 -8.82
CA GLY A 35 32.37 21.14 -9.91
C GLY A 35 31.98 20.54 -11.26
N LEU A 36 31.45 21.39 -12.14
CA LEU A 36 31.13 21.10 -13.53
C LEU A 36 32.39 20.68 -14.29
N PRO A 37 32.48 19.43 -14.77
CA PRO A 37 33.65 18.95 -15.48
C PRO A 37 33.70 19.49 -16.92
N GLY A 38 34.90 19.49 -17.50
CA GLY A 38 35.13 19.73 -18.92
C GLY A 38 34.70 18.54 -19.78
N ALA A 39 34.49 18.78 -21.07
CA ALA A 39 34.07 17.77 -22.04
C ALA A 39 35.10 16.63 -22.19
N SER A 40 36.38 16.92 -21.96
CA SER A 40 37.48 15.94 -22.02
C SER A 40 37.81 15.27 -20.68
N SER A 41 36.98 15.50 -19.65
CA SER A 41 37.24 15.05 -18.30
C SER A 41 36.99 13.55 -18.13
N GLU A 42 37.99 12.83 -17.66
CA GLU A 42 37.96 11.40 -17.38
C GLU A 42 38.11 11.11 -15.87
N LYS A 43 37.85 9.87 -15.43
CA LYS A 43 37.92 9.48 -14.01
C LYS A 43 39.30 9.74 -13.38
N ASN A 44 40.37 9.56 -14.15
CA ASN A 44 41.75 9.70 -13.68
C ASN A 44 42.37 11.07 -14.00
N ARG A 45 41.76 11.87 -14.89
CA ARG A 45 42.24 13.19 -15.29
C ARG A 45 41.06 14.14 -15.39
N LYS A 46 40.81 14.89 -14.32
CA LYS A 46 39.75 15.88 -14.25
C LYS A 46 40.19 17.14 -14.99
N THR A 47 39.38 17.55 -15.94
CA THR A 47 39.53 18.79 -16.69
C THR A 47 38.28 19.64 -16.50
N TYR A 48 38.34 20.93 -16.84
CA TYR A 48 37.30 21.90 -16.46
C TYR A 48 37.07 22.90 -17.59
N PRO A 49 35.88 23.53 -17.65
CA PRO A 49 35.62 24.56 -18.65
C PRO A 49 36.71 25.63 -18.62
N THR A 50 37.34 25.87 -19.76
CA THR A 50 38.51 26.74 -19.88
C THR A 50 38.36 27.67 -21.07
N VAL A 51 38.61 28.96 -20.85
CA VAL A 51 38.60 29.98 -21.91
C VAL A 51 39.96 30.66 -22.03
N LYS A 52 40.26 31.13 -23.22
CA LYS A 52 41.50 31.83 -23.58
C LYS A 52 41.17 33.15 -24.24
N ILE A 53 41.87 34.20 -23.83
CA ILE A 53 41.82 35.48 -24.53
C ILE A 53 42.96 35.48 -25.54
N SER A 54 42.62 35.43 -26.82
CA SER A 54 43.58 35.47 -27.92
C SER A 54 43.87 36.93 -28.29
N ASN A 55 45.09 37.20 -28.78
CA ASN A 55 45.55 38.53 -29.19
C ASN A 55 45.54 39.61 -28.08
N TYR A 56 45.71 39.20 -26.82
CA TYR A 56 45.89 40.10 -25.68
C TYR A 56 46.80 39.47 -24.62
N GLN A 57 47.71 40.26 -24.05
CA GLN A 57 48.54 39.88 -22.91
C GLN A 57 48.49 41.00 -21.88
N GLY A 58 47.85 40.73 -20.75
CA GLY A 58 47.60 41.72 -19.70
C GLY A 58 46.51 41.23 -18.74
N PRO A 59 46.23 41.96 -17.66
CA PRO A 59 45.14 41.61 -16.76
C PRO A 59 43.80 41.73 -17.48
N ALA A 60 42.86 40.85 -17.18
CA ALA A 60 41.49 40.88 -17.71
C ALA A 60 40.52 40.25 -16.71
N ARG A 61 39.26 40.66 -16.72
CA ARG A 61 38.20 40.08 -15.89
C ARG A 61 37.25 39.27 -16.77
N VAL A 62 37.05 38.00 -16.44
CA VAL A 62 36.10 37.13 -17.14
C VAL A 62 34.89 36.89 -16.26
N VAL A 63 33.71 37.18 -16.81
CA VAL A 63 32.42 37.00 -16.17
C VAL A 63 31.70 35.83 -16.84
N VAL A 64 31.18 34.89 -16.06
CA VAL A 64 30.41 33.73 -16.53
C VAL A 64 28.97 33.86 -16.05
N GLN A 65 28.03 33.74 -16.98
CA GLN A 65 26.60 33.78 -16.72
C GLN A 65 25.90 32.56 -17.31
N LEU A 66 24.73 32.22 -16.75
CA LEU A 66 23.87 31.17 -17.30
C LEU A 66 22.84 31.80 -18.23
N VAL A 67 22.75 31.24 -19.44
CA VAL A 67 21.81 31.66 -20.48
C VAL A 67 20.98 30.50 -21.00
N THR A 68 19.86 30.82 -21.64
CA THR A 68 18.95 29.86 -22.28
C THR A 68 19.60 29.17 -23.48
N ALA A 69 19.23 27.91 -23.73
CA ALA A 69 19.78 27.10 -24.84
C ALA A 69 18.92 27.11 -26.11
N VAL A 70 17.60 27.26 -25.97
CA VAL A 70 16.60 27.00 -27.02
C VAL A 70 16.24 28.25 -27.83
N THR A 71 16.44 29.45 -27.26
CA THR A 71 16.03 30.71 -27.90
C THR A 71 17.07 31.21 -28.92
N PRO A 72 16.64 31.78 -30.07
CA PRO A 72 17.54 32.28 -31.11
C PRO A 72 18.40 33.47 -30.66
N HIS A 73 17.95 34.19 -29.64
CA HIS A 73 18.74 35.15 -28.87
C HIS A 73 18.94 34.60 -27.46
N PRO A 74 20.17 34.56 -26.92
CA PRO A 74 20.40 34.08 -25.57
C PRO A 74 19.71 35.02 -24.58
N GLN A 75 18.94 34.45 -23.66
CA GLN A 75 18.25 35.13 -22.56
C GLN A 75 18.87 34.68 -21.23
N LEU A 76 18.69 35.45 -20.15
CA LEU A 76 19.21 35.05 -18.84
C LEU A 76 18.46 33.82 -18.33
N HIS A 77 19.20 32.84 -17.82
CA HIS A 77 18.59 31.68 -17.18
C HIS A 77 18.25 31.96 -15.72
N ALA A 78 17.18 31.35 -15.21
CA ALA A 78 16.78 31.50 -13.80
C ALA A 78 17.74 30.79 -12.83
N HIS A 79 18.36 29.69 -13.25
CA HIS A 79 19.41 29.01 -12.46
C HIS A 79 20.61 29.90 -12.17
N SER A 80 21.30 29.62 -11.08
CA SER A 80 22.43 30.41 -10.59
C SER A 80 23.72 29.61 -10.60
N LEU A 81 24.86 30.24 -10.93
CA LEU A 81 26.17 29.63 -10.74
C LEU A 81 26.58 29.77 -9.28
N VAL A 82 27.03 28.67 -8.69
CA VAL A 82 27.55 28.62 -7.32
C VAL A 82 28.98 28.09 -7.34
N GLY A 83 29.82 28.54 -6.40
CA GLY A 83 31.24 28.19 -6.40
C GLY A 83 32.08 29.22 -5.67
N LYS A 84 33.38 28.92 -5.49
CA LYS A 84 34.31 29.78 -4.74
C LYS A 84 34.47 31.20 -5.32
N GLN A 85 34.23 31.36 -6.62
CA GLN A 85 34.37 32.63 -7.36
C GLN A 85 33.01 33.13 -7.88
N CYS A 86 31.92 32.68 -7.27
CA CYS A 86 30.56 33.01 -7.69
C CYS A 86 29.89 33.90 -6.64
N ASP A 87 29.33 35.02 -7.08
CA ASP A 87 28.50 35.91 -6.27
C ASP A 87 27.16 36.16 -7.00
N LYS A 88 26.04 36.06 -6.28
CA LYS A 88 24.67 36.27 -6.81
C LYS A 88 24.37 35.55 -8.14
N GLY A 89 24.91 34.34 -8.28
CA GLY A 89 24.72 33.49 -9.46
C GLY A 89 25.65 33.77 -10.64
N ILE A 90 26.57 34.73 -10.54
CA ILE A 90 27.53 35.10 -11.58
C ILE A 90 28.92 34.68 -11.11
N CYS A 91 29.71 34.05 -11.98
CA CYS A 91 31.12 33.78 -11.67
C CYS A 91 32.01 34.90 -12.20
N ILE A 92 32.87 35.46 -11.36
CA ILE A 92 33.81 36.51 -11.74
C ILE A 92 35.21 36.00 -11.42
N ALA A 93 36.08 35.95 -12.42
CA ALA A 93 37.45 35.52 -12.25
C ALA A 93 38.43 36.46 -12.98
N ASP A 94 39.47 36.87 -12.27
CA ASP A 94 40.49 37.80 -12.75
C ASP A 94 41.70 37.03 -13.29
N LEU A 95 42.04 37.31 -14.55
CA LEU A 95 43.19 36.76 -15.27
C LEU A 95 44.44 37.56 -14.90
N GLN A 96 45.49 36.86 -14.46
CA GLN A 96 46.78 37.46 -14.14
C GLN A 96 47.58 37.77 -15.43
N PRO A 97 48.47 38.78 -15.42
CA PRO A 97 49.18 39.23 -16.63
C PRO A 97 50.06 38.17 -17.33
N LYS A 98 50.40 37.08 -16.64
CA LYS A 98 51.26 36.00 -17.15
C LYS A 98 50.47 34.86 -17.82
N ASP A 99 49.17 34.78 -17.55
CA ASP A 99 48.31 33.69 -17.99
C ASP A 99 47.44 34.15 -19.16
N SER A 100 47.33 33.33 -20.20
CA SER A 100 46.39 33.58 -21.32
C SER A 100 45.09 32.80 -21.19
N ASN A 101 45.04 31.83 -20.26
CA ASN A 101 43.96 30.86 -20.11
C ASN A 101 43.41 30.93 -18.69
N ILE A 102 42.09 30.78 -18.55
CA ILE A 102 41.41 30.72 -17.25
C ILE A 102 40.48 29.51 -17.21
N SER A 103 40.63 28.70 -16.16
CA SER A 103 39.86 27.47 -15.94
C SER A 103 38.93 27.62 -14.76
N PHE A 104 37.75 27.00 -14.82
CA PHE A 104 36.70 27.12 -13.80
C PHE A 104 36.37 25.78 -13.11
N PRO A 105 37.17 25.34 -12.10
CA PRO A 105 37.06 24.00 -11.54
C PRO A 105 35.91 23.73 -10.55
N ASN A 106 35.36 24.78 -9.93
CA ASN A 106 34.37 24.65 -8.85
C ASN A 106 33.02 25.30 -9.21
N LEU A 107 32.61 25.21 -10.46
CA LEU A 107 31.31 25.71 -10.90
C LEU A 107 30.21 24.70 -10.62
N GLY A 108 29.25 25.05 -9.77
CA GLY A 108 27.98 24.35 -9.59
C GLY A 108 26.83 25.10 -10.25
N ILE A 109 25.74 24.38 -10.56
CA ILE A 109 24.51 24.97 -11.09
C ILE A 109 23.40 24.75 -10.05
N LEU A 110 22.92 25.85 -9.48
CA LEU A 110 21.82 25.89 -8.52
C LEU A 110 20.49 25.86 -9.27
N HIS A 111 19.76 24.77 -9.08
CA HIS A 111 18.42 24.56 -9.61
C HIS A 111 17.40 25.36 -8.80
N VAL A 112 16.64 26.20 -9.51
CA VAL A 112 15.55 27.02 -8.95
C VAL A 112 14.23 26.25 -9.05
N THR A 113 13.37 26.35 -8.04
CA THR A 113 12.06 25.69 -8.06
C THR A 113 11.12 26.37 -9.06
N LYS A 114 10.22 25.60 -9.69
CA LYS A 114 9.28 26.13 -10.70
C LYS A 114 8.43 27.30 -10.18
N LYS A 115 8.11 27.32 -8.89
CA LYS A 115 7.36 28.41 -8.24
C LYS A 115 8.15 29.73 -8.17
N ASN A 116 9.47 29.65 -8.07
CA ASN A 116 10.34 30.81 -7.82
C ASN A 116 11.03 31.33 -9.09
N VAL A 117 10.79 30.73 -10.26
CA VAL A 117 11.46 31.08 -11.54
C VAL A 117 11.26 32.55 -11.88
N ALA A 118 10.03 33.06 -11.86
CA ALA A 118 9.73 34.44 -12.23
C ALA A 118 10.42 35.46 -11.31
N LYS A 119 10.32 35.27 -9.99
CA LYS A 119 10.96 36.13 -8.98
C LYS A 119 12.49 36.12 -9.12
N THR A 120 13.08 34.94 -9.23
CA THR A 120 14.54 34.80 -9.35
C THR A 120 15.04 35.41 -10.66
N LEU A 121 14.30 35.23 -11.77
CA LEU A 121 14.65 35.81 -13.05
C LEU A 121 14.59 37.35 -13.02
N GLU A 122 13.58 37.93 -12.36
CA GLU A 122 13.47 39.38 -12.17
C GLU A 122 14.69 39.95 -11.42
N GLU A 123 15.06 39.32 -10.29
CA GLU A 123 16.23 39.73 -9.50
C GLU A 123 17.53 39.64 -10.33
N ARG A 124 17.69 38.58 -11.14
CA ARG A 124 18.86 38.43 -12.01
C ARG A 124 18.92 39.44 -13.14
N MET A 125 17.79 39.76 -13.77
CA MET A 125 17.71 40.79 -14.81
C MET A 125 18.01 42.18 -14.23
N MET A 126 17.52 42.46 -13.02
CA MET A 126 17.77 43.72 -12.32
C MET A 126 19.25 43.87 -11.95
N GLU A 127 19.89 42.80 -11.46
CA GLU A 127 21.32 42.81 -11.13
C GLU A 127 22.19 42.94 -12.38
N ALA A 128 21.85 42.23 -13.46
CA ALA A 128 22.55 42.36 -14.73
C ALA A 128 22.44 43.78 -15.31
N PHE A 129 21.27 44.43 -15.17
CA PHE A 129 21.08 45.83 -15.57
C PHE A 129 21.87 46.80 -14.69
N ARG A 130 21.88 46.58 -13.37
CA ARG A 130 22.61 47.40 -12.39
C ARG A 130 24.12 47.36 -12.59
N MET A 131 24.66 46.17 -12.86
CA MET A 131 26.10 45.92 -13.05
C MET A 131 26.58 46.14 -14.49
N GLY A 132 25.67 46.37 -15.46
CA GLY A 132 26.02 46.52 -16.86
C GLY A 132 26.49 45.22 -17.54
N TYR A 133 26.14 44.06 -16.97
CA TYR A 133 26.45 42.73 -17.50
C TYR A 133 25.33 42.17 -18.40
N ASN A 134 24.47 43.04 -18.92
CA ASN A 134 23.37 42.72 -19.84
C ASN A 134 23.80 42.71 -21.32
N CYS A 135 25.10 42.62 -21.62
CA CYS A 135 25.60 42.68 -22.98
C CYS A 135 25.53 41.31 -23.68
N GLY A 136 24.80 41.26 -24.81
CA GLY A 136 24.65 40.04 -25.61
C GLY A 136 23.52 39.13 -25.15
N VAL A 137 22.80 39.48 -24.08
CA VAL A 137 21.61 38.79 -23.60
C VAL A 137 20.39 39.67 -23.83
N SER A 138 19.31 39.14 -24.40
CA SER A 138 18.10 39.94 -24.64
C SER A 138 17.20 39.96 -23.41
N ILE A 139 16.99 41.15 -22.83
CA ILE A 139 16.07 41.35 -21.70
C ILE A 139 14.75 41.95 -22.21
N HIS A 140 14.83 43.09 -22.88
CA HIS A 140 13.68 43.75 -23.50
C HIS A 140 14.20 44.78 -24.54
N PRO A 141 13.58 44.95 -25.71
CA PRO A 141 14.08 45.83 -26.78
C PRO A 141 14.40 47.28 -26.33
N GLU A 142 13.61 47.82 -25.39
CA GLU A 142 13.80 49.17 -24.83
C GLU A 142 14.97 49.28 -23.83
N ILE A 143 15.34 48.16 -23.19
CA ILE A 143 16.48 48.07 -22.26
C ILE A 143 17.76 47.74 -23.02
N ASP A 144 17.64 46.87 -24.03
CA ASP A 144 18.73 46.42 -24.89
C ASP A 144 19.30 47.57 -25.75
N GLY A 145 18.51 48.61 -26.03
CA GLY A 145 18.93 49.83 -26.74
C GLY A 145 19.80 50.81 -25.93
N LEU A 146 19.89 50.65 -24.60
CA LEU A 146 20.65 51.53 -23.72
C LEU A 146 22.10 51.04 -23.50
N GLN A 147 22.72 50.27 -24.39
CA GLN A 147 24.10 49.76 -24.22
C GLN A 147 25.19 50.86 -24.32
N GLY A 148 25.24 51.79 -23.36
CA GLY A 148 26.32 52.76 -23.12
C GLY A 148 27.15 52.46 -21.84
N GLU A 149 28.37 53.02 -21.79
CA GLU A 149 29.50 52.78 -20.88
C GLU A 149 29.23 52.18 -19.48
N VAL A 150 30.05 51.17 -19.14
CA VAL A 150 29.99 50.24 -17.98
C VAL A 150 30.24 50.91 -16.61
N ARG A 151 30.22 52.25 -16.49
CA ARG A 151 30.79 52.96 -15.34
C ARG A 151 29.80 53.55 -14.31
N ILE A 152 28.49 53.43 -14.50
CA ILE A 152 27.52 54.05 -13.58
C ILE A 152 26.40 53.05 -13.23
N PRO A 153 26.16 52.72 -11.94
CA PRO A 153 24.95 52.04 -11.50
C PRO A 153 23.74 52.85 -11.97
N ARG A 154 22.95 52.30 -12.89
CA ARG A 154 21.82 53.02 -13.47
C ARG A 154 20.66 53.06 -12.47
N ASP A 155 20.02 54.21 -12.33
CA ASP A 155 18.77 54.34 -11.58
C ASP A 155 17.70 53.41 -12.15
N LEU A 156 16.89 52.83 -11.26
CA LEU A 156 15.89 51.76 -11.51
C LEU A 156 14.65 52.24 -12.30
N THR A 157 14.80 53.08 -13.32
CA THR A 157 13.69 53.66 -14.12
C THR A 157 12.94 52.63 -14.98
N GLY A 158 13.40 51.38 -15.03
CA GLY A 158 12.82 50.29 -15.83
C GLY A 158 12.30 49.08 -15.05
N ARG A 159 12.11 49.16 -13.73
CA ARG A 159 11.72 48.00 -12.89
C ARG A 159 10.45 47.29 -13.35
N SER A 160 9.43 48.04 -13.77
CA SER A 160 8.17 47.48 -14.29
C SER A 160 8.35 46.71 -15.60
N ILE A 161 9.23 47.20 -16.49
CA ILE A 161 9.55 46.57 -17.78
C ILE A 161 10.31 45.26 -17.53
N ILE A 162 11.28 45.28 -16.61
CA ILE A 162 12.05 44.09 -16.22
C ILE A 162 11.14 43.03 -15.60
N SER A 163 10.25 43.40 -14.69
CA SER A 163 9.31 42.45 -14.06
C SER A 163 8.34 41.83 -15.09
N SER A 164 7.85 42.63 -16.04
CA SER A 164 7.01 42.15 -17.14
C SER A 164 7.76 41.18 -18.06
N ALA A 165 8.99 41.53 -18.46
CA ALA A 165 9.83 40.68 -19.30
C ALA A 165 10.19 39.36 -18.59
N ALA A 166 10.51 39.41 -17.29
CA ALA A 166 10.79 38.23 -16.49
C ALA A 166 9.57 37.30 -16.40
N ALA A 167 8.36 37.84 -16.21
CA ALA A 167 7.13 37.05 -16.16
C ALA A 167 6.80 36.35 -17.49
N LEU A 168 7.13 36.97 -18.63
CA LEU A 168 6.96 36.37 -19.95
C LEU A 168 8.01 35.29 -20.22
N GLN A 169 9.29 35.61 -20.04
CA GLN A 169 10.41 34.68 -20.29
C GLN A 169 10.38 33.48 -19.32
N ALA A 170 9.87 33.66 -18.09
CA ALA A 170 9.72 32.56 -17.14
C ALA A 170 8.73 31.47 -17.59
N LYS A 171 7.77 31.77 -18.48
CA LYS A 171 6.80 30.78 -18.97
C LYS A 171 7.39 29.81 -20.00
N GLU A 172 8.35 30.29 -20.80
CA GLU A 172 9.00 29.52 -21.86
C GLU A 172 10.35 28.92 -21.42
N MET A 173 10.77 29.18 -20.17
CA MET A 173 12.05 28.76 -19.61
C MET A 173 12.13 27.23 -19.41
N ASP A 174 13.13 26.59 -20.02
CA ASP A 174 13.44 25.18 -19.81
C ASP A 174 14.45 25.00 -18.67
N LEU A 175 14.00 24.46 -17.54
CA LEU A 175 14.85 24.22 -16.36
C LEU A 175 15.77 22.99 -16.50
N SER A 176 15.64 22.22 -17.58
CA SER A 176 16.46 21.01 -17.80
C SER A 176 17.77 21.28 -18.55
N VAL A 177 17.94 22.47 -19.15
CA VAL A 177 19.09 22.78 -20.01
C VAL A 177 19.55 24.22 -19.82
N VAL A 178 20.87 24.41 -19.75
CA VAL A 178 21.50 25.74 -19.65
C VAL A 178 22.72 25.86 -20.56
N ARG A 179 23.19 27.08 -20.83
CA ARG A 179 24.48 27.35 -21.46
C ARG A 179 25.29 28.32 -20.60
N LEU A 180 26.62 28.22 -20.68
CA LEU A 180 27.53 29.19 -20.09
C LEU A 180 27.85 30.27 -21.12
N MET A 181 27.73 31.52 -20.72
CA MET A 181 28.15 32.68 -21.49
C MET A 181 29.35 33.31 -20.81
N PHE A 182 30.47 33.39 -21.52
CA PHE A 182 31.70 33.99 -21.06
C PHE A 182 31.86 35.38 -21.68
N THR A 183 32.06 36.39 -20.84
CA THR A 183 32.31 37.77 -21.27
C THR A 183 33.61 38.26 -20.64
N ALA A 184 34.54 38.74 -21.47
CA ALA A 184 35.81 39.27 -21.00
C ALA A 184 35.82 40.81 -21.02
N PHE A 185 36.35 41.41 -19.96
CA PHE A 185 36.54 42.84 -19.77
C PHE A 185 38.02 43.15 -19.59
N LEU A 186 38.55 44.03 -20.44
CA LEU A 186 39.91 44.52 -20.41
C LEU A 186 39.99 45.80 -19.56
N PRO A 187 41.12 46.06 -18.89
CA PRO A 187 41.37 47.28 -18.16
C PRO A 187 41.39 48.49 -19.09
N ASP A 188 40.96 49.61 -18.54
CA ASP A 188 40.98 50.92 -19.17
C ASP A 188 42.06 51.80 -18.52
N SER A 189 42.19 53.04 -18.98
CA SER A 189 43.21 54.00 -18.55
C SER A 189 43.20 54.29 -17.03
N ASP A 190 42.07 54.07 -16.36
CA ASP A 190 41.89 54.26 -14.91
C ASP A 190 42.07 52.97 -14.08
N GLY A 191 42.52 51.87 -14.70
CA GLY A 191 42.69 50.58 -14.03
C GLY A 191 41.40 49.78 -13.81
N GLY A 192 40.23 50.34 -14.11
CA GLY A 192 38.94 49.64 -14.09
C GLY A 192 38.70 48.80 -15.34
N PHE A 193 38.01 47.66 -15.20
CA PHE A 193 37.69 46.75 -16.31
C PHE A 193 36.40 47.19 -17.03
N SER A 194 36.50 48.07 -18.04
CA SER A 194 35.35 48.59 -18.80
C SER A 194 35.32 48.17 -20.28
N ARG A 195 36.46 47.77 -20.87
CA ARG A 195 36.56 47.44 -22.29
C ARG A 195 36.11 46.01 -22.57
N ARG A 196 34.90 45.82 -23.09
CA ARG A 196 34.32 44.49 -23.35
C ARG A 196 34.80 43.84 -24.66
N LEU A 197 34.91 42.51 -24.64
CA LEU A 197 35.05 41.67 -25.83
C LEU A 197 33.70 41.04 -26.24
N GLU A 198 33.67 40.44 -27.43
CA GLU A 198 32.50 39.68 -27.89
C GLU A 198 32.28 38.44 -26.98
N PRO A 199 31.05 38.23 -26.45
CA PRO A 199 30.78 37.09 -25.59
C PRO A 199 30.87 35.76 -26.33
N ALA A 200 31.43 34.74 -25.67
CA ALA A 200 31.47 33.38 -26.17
C ALA A 200 30.47 32.51 -25.40
N VAL A 201 29.57 31.82 -26.11
CA VAL A 201 28.56 30.93 -25.52
C VAL A 201 29.00 29.47 -25.68
N SER A 202 28.87 28.68 -24.60
CA SER A 202 29.21 27.26 -24.58
C SER A 202 28.16 26.38 -25.25
N GLU A 203 28.53 25.11 -25.43
CA GLU A 203 27.57 24.05 -25.70
C GLU A 203 26.52 23.90 -24.58
N PRO A 204 25.31 23.38 -24.89
CA PRO A 204 24.26 23.16 -23.89
C PRO A 204 24.66 22.09 -22.87
N ILE A 205 24.35 22.38 -21.61
CA ILE A 205 24.54 21.51 -20.46
C ILE A 205 23.15 21.04 -20.02
N TYR A 206 22.96 19.73 -20.01
CA TYR A 206 21.70 19.11 -19.63
C TYR A 206 21.76 18.55 -18.22
N ASP A 207 20.68 18.73 -17.46
CA ASP A 207 20.55 18.16 -16.13
C ASP A 207 20.36 16.64 -16.20
N SER A 208 21.29 15.89 -15.61
CA SER A 208 21.20 14.43 -15.50
C SER A 208 19.99 13.93 -14.69
N LYS A 209 19.37 14.78 -13.86
CA LYS A 209 18.11 14.44 -13.17
C LYS A 209 16.87 14.67 -14.04
N ALA A 210 16.98 15.41 -15.13
CA ALA A 210 15.87 15.62 -16.05
C ALA A 210 15.53 14.31 -16.80
N PRO A 211 14.25 13.92 -16.92
CA PRO A 211 13.87 12.66 -17.56
C PRO A 211 14.27 12.54 -19.04
N ASN A 212 14.32 13.67 -19.74
CA ASN A 212 14.68 13.80 -21.16
C ASN A 212 16.19 13.91 -21.40
N ALA A 213 17.01 14.03 -20.34
CA ALA A 213 18.47 14.12 -20.45
C ALA A 213 19.21 13.24 -19.44
N SER A 214 18.49 12.27 -18.85
CA SER A 214 19.08 11.25 -18.00
C SER A 214 20.09 10.43 -18.79
N ASN A 215 21.22 10.10 -18.16
CA ASN A 215 22.21 9.25 -18.80
C ASN A 215 21.63 7.84 -18.99
N LEU A 216 21.70 7.29 -20.19
CA LEU A 216 21.21 5.96 -20.49
C LEU A 216 22.25 4.92 -20.07
N LYS A 217 21.82 3.93 -19.28
CA LYS A 217 22.70 2.85 -18.86
C LYS A 217 21.94 1.54 -18.71
N ILE A 218 22.49 0.48 -19.29
CA ILE A 218 22.02 -0.89 -19.03
C ILE A 218 22.71 -1.40 -17.76
N VAL A 219 21.93 -1.58 -16.69
CA VAL A 219 22.43 -2.08 -15.40
C VAL A 219 22.66 -3.58 -15.50
N ARG A 220 21.63 -4.35 -15.88
CA ARG A 220 21.69 -5.81 -15.96
C ARG A 220 20.71 -6.33 -17.01
N MET A 221 21.04 -7.47 -17.60
CA MET A 221 20.14 -8.24 -18.47
C MET A 221 20.01 -9.64 -17.88
N ASP A 222 18.84 -10.25 -17.96
CA ASP A 222 18.60 -11.63 -17.53
C ASP A 222 19.23 -12.65 -18.48
N ARG A 223 19.18 -12.36 -19.79
CA ARG A 223 19.75 -13.15 -20.88
C ARG A 223 20.73 -12.30 -21.67
N THR A 224 21.95 -12.82 -21.84
CA THR A 224 23.00 -12.23 -22.69
C THR A 224 23.29 -13.08 -23.93
N ALA A 225 22.41 -14.04 -24.22
CA ALA A 225 22.46 -14.88 -25.41
C ALA A 225 21.05 -15.32 -25.82
N GLY A 226 20.87 -15.62 -27.10
CA GLY A 226 19.59 -16.09 -27.65
C GLY A 226 19.68 -16.69 -29.05
N CYS A 227 18.60 -17.29 -29.53
CA CYS A 227 18.56 -17.94 -30.84
C CYS A 227 18.55 -16.92 -31.99
N VAL A 228 19.22 -17.26 -33.11
CA VAL A 228 19.22 -16.44 -34.35
C VAL A 228 17.83 -16.18 -34.94
N SER A 229 16.84 -17.02 -34.62
CA SER A 229 15.45 -16.84 -35.04
C SER A 229 14.76 -15.64 -34.36
N GLY A 230 15.34 -15.10 -33.28
CA GLY A 230 14.74 -14.05 -32.46
C GLY A 230 13.43 -14.47 -31.77
N GLY A 231 12.76 -13.50 -31.14
CA GLY A 231 11.45 -13.67 -30.51
C GLY A 231 11.50 -14.11 -29.04
N GLU A 232 12.69 -14.26 -28.46
CA GLU A 232 12.87 -14.59 -27.05
C GLU A 232 12.67 -13.35 -26.18
N GLU A 233 11.94 -13.50 -25.08
CA GLU A 233 11.71 -12.44 -24.11
C GLU A 233 12.93 -12.24 -23.20
N VAL A 234 13.36 -10.98 -23.08
CA VAL A 234 14.52 -10.55 -22.32
C VAL A 234 14.10 -9.44 -21.37
N TYR A 235 14.52 -9.57 -20.11
CA TYR A 235 14.32 -8.59 -19.05
C TYR A 235 15.59 -7.75 -18.90
N LEU A 236 15.48 -6.46 -19.23
CA LEU A 236 16.57 -5.51 -19.16
C LEU A 236 16.30 -4.49 -18.07
N LEU A 237 17.20 -4.46 -17.07
CA LEU A 237 17.22 -3.44 -16.02
C LEU A 237 18.10 -2.28 -16.47
N CYS A 238 17.58 -1.06 -16.36
CA CYS A 238 18.23 0.16 -16.80
C CYS A 238 18.04 1.30 -15.80
N ASP A 239 18.84 2.35 -15.96
CA ASP A 239 18.59 3.63 -15.31
C ASP A 239 17.29 4.27 -15.86
N LYS A 240 16.85 5.38 -15.27
CA LYS A 240 15.53 5.98 -15.55
C LYS A 240 15.35 6.32 -17.04
N VAL A 241 14.37 5.68 -17.69
CA VAL A 241 13.97 5.90 -19.09
C VAL A 241 12.50 6.35 -19.23
N GLN A 242 12.19 7.00 -20.35
CA GLN A 242 10.81 7.35 -20.71
C GLN A 242 10.23 6.29 -21.65
N LYS A 243 9.03 5.78 -21.33
CA LYS A 243 8.42 4.66 -22.06
C LYS A 243 8.16 4.92 -23.56
N ASP A 244 7.86 6.18 -23.91
CA ASP A 244 7.52 6.55 -25.30
C ASP A 244 8.77 6.90 -26.13
N ASP A 245 9.86 7.25 -25.45
CA ASP A 245 11.09 7.81 -26.03
C ASP A 245 12.32 6.90 -25.86
N ILE A 246 12.13 5.58 -25.84
CA ILE A 246 13.20 4.60 -25.67
C ILE A 246 13.12 3.48 -26.70
N GLN A 247 14.29 2.98 -27.12
CA GLN A 247 14.47 1.82 -28.00
C GLN A 247 15.67 0.99 -27.51
N VAL A 248 15.60 -0.32 -27.75
CA VAL A 248 16.73 -1.24 -27.53
C VAL A 248 17.34 -1.56 -28.89
N ARG A 249 18.57 -1.13 -29.13
CA ARG A 249 19.29 -1.30 -30.41
C ARG A 249 20.32 -2.42 -30.30
N PHE A 250 20.19 -3.41 -31.17
CA PHE A 250 21.17 -4.46 -31.42
C PHE A 250 21.98 -4.08 -32.64
N PHE A 251 23.31 -4.22 -32.57
CA PHE A 251 24.17 -3.88 -33.69
C PHE A 251 25.48 -4.67 -33.69
N GLU A 252 26.08 -4.80 -34.87
CA GLU A 252 27.40 -5.39 -35.10
C GLU A 252 28.26 -4.36 -35.85
N GLU A 253 29.50 -4.18 -35.41
CA GLU A 253 30.50 -3.29 -36.02
C GLU A 253 31.73 -4.12 -36.41
N ASP A 254 32.14 -4.01 -37.67
CA ASP A 254 33.39 -4.57 -38.21
C ASP A 254 34.40 -3.44 -38.50
N ASP A 255 35.63 -3.77 -38.93
CA ASP A 255 36.72 -2.82 -39.20
C ASP A 255 36.39 -1.73 -40.25
N THR A 256 35.30 -1.89 -41.02
CA THR A 256 34.80 -0.93 -42.02
C THR A 256 33.58 -0.12 -41.57
N GLY A 257 33.07 -0.33 -40.34
CA GLY A 257 31.91 0.37 -39.78
C GLY A 257 30.75 -0.56 -39.36
N LEU A 258 29.56 0.02 -39.20
CA LEU A 258 28.33 -0.66 -38.77
C LEU A 258 27.83 -1.65 -39.85
N THR A 259 27.81 -2.95 -39.56
CA THR A 259 27.46 -3.99 -40.54
C THR A 259 26.07 -4.59 -40.35
N TRP A 260 25.46 -4.44 -39.18
CA TRP A 260 24.07 -4.81 -38.94
C TRP A 260 23.47 -3.98 -37.81
N GLU A 261 22.19 -3.64 -37.95
CA GLU A 261 21.39 -3.09 -36.85
C GLU A 261 19.97 -3.64 -36.86
N ALA A 262 19.43 -3.87 -35.67
CA ALA A 262 18.03 -4.23 -35.46
C ALA A 262 17.52 -3.69 -34.12
N LEU A 263 16.20 -3.56 -34.00
CA LEU A 263 15.56 -3.06 -32.78
C LEU A 263 14.86 -4.21 -32.06
N GLY A 264 14.99 -4.25 -30.74
CA GLY A 264 14.17 -5.11 -29.89
C GLY A 264 12.69 -4.73 -29.99
N ASP A 265 11.82 -5.73 -30.00
CA ASP A 265 10.38 -5.54 -30.15
C ASP A 265 9.71 -5.44 -28.77
N PHE A 266 9.09 -4.29 -28.48
CA PHE A 266 8.35 -4.04 -27.24
C PHE A 266 7.41 -2.84 -27.40
N SER A 267 6.35 -2.83 -26.59
CA SER A 267 5.39 -1.73 -26.48
C SER A 267 5.72 -0.82 -25.29
N PRO A 268 5.22 0.44 -25.26
CA PRO A 268 5.41 1.32 -24.11
C PRO A 268 4.84 0.77 -22.78
N THR A 269 3.93 -0.21 -22.84
CA THR A 269 3.39 -0.95 -21.68
C THR A 269 4.42 -1.87 -21.03
N ASP A 270 5.41 -2.32 -21.80
CA ASP A 270 6.42 -3.30 -21.37
C ASP A 270 7.59 -2.61 -20.66
N VAL A 271 7.58 -1.27 -20.61
CA VAL A 271 8.49 -0.46 -19.82
C VAL A 271 7.96 -0.35 -18.39
N HIS A 272 8.48 -1.18 -17.50
CA HIS A 272 8.06 -1.26 -16.11
C HIS A 272 8.65 -0.13 -15.27
N ARG A 273 7.79 0.78 -14.82
CA ARG A 273 8.09 1.87 -13.87
C ARG A 273 9.37 2.67 -14.20
N GLN A 274 9.69 2.86 -15.49
CA GLN A 274 10.87 3.60 -15.98
C GLN A 274 12.24 2.95 -15.71
N PHE A 275 12.33 1.77 -15.10
CA PHE A 275 13.61 1.15 -14.70
C PHE A 275 13.85 -0.24 -15.27
N ALA A 276 12.84 -0.84 -15.91
CA ALA A 276 12.99 -2.11 -16.59
C ALA A 276 12.23 -2.11 -17.92
N ILE A 277 12.75 -2.86 -18.87
CA ILE A 277 12.16 -3.04 -20.19
C ILE A 277 12.09 -4.55 -20.43
N VAL A 278 10.89 -5.06 -20.69
CA VAL A 278 10.69 -6.40 -21.21
C VAL A 278 10.56 -6.28 -22.73
N PHE A 279 11.43 -6.95 -23.48
CA PHE A 279 11.39 -6.89 -24.94
C PHE A 279 11.71 -8.24 -25.57
N LYS A 280 11.34 -8.41 -26.84
CA LYS A 280 11.67 -9.59 -27.64
C LYS A 280 12.87 -9.34 -28.52
N THR A 281 13.81 -10.28 -28.53
CA THR A 281 15.02 -10.19 -29.34
C THR A 281 14.72 -10.12 -30.84
N PRO A 282 15.40 -9.25 -31.61
CA PRO A 282 15.24 -9.22 -33.06
C PRO A 282 15.81 -10.46 -33.71
N LYS A 283 15.41 -10.72 -34.96
CA LYS A 283 15.99 -11.78 -35.79
C LYS A 283 17.39 -11.36 -36.23
N TYR A 284 18.35 -12.27 -36.16
CA TYR A 284 19.70 -12.02 -36.68
C TYR A 284 19.69 -12.03 -38.22
N ARG A 285 20.63 -11.30 -38.86
CA ARG A 285 20.71 -11.19 -40.33
C ARG A 285 20.81 -12.56 -41.02
N ASP A 286 21.60 -13.46 -40.44
CA ASP A 286 21.87 -14.79 -40.97
C ASP A 286 21.24 -15.87 -40.09
N GLN A 287 20.12 -16.44 -40.53
CA GLN A 287 19.42 -17.49 -39.77
C GLN A 287 20.11 -18.86 -39.82
N ASN A 288 21.05 -19.05 -40.76
CA ASN A 288 21.80 -20.30 -40.95
C ASN A 288 23.19 -20.24 -40.30
N LEU A 289 23.27 -19.66 -39.11
CA LEU A 289 24.54 -19.46 -38.40
C LEU A 289 25.14 -20.79 -37.95
N GLN A 290 26.41 -21.05 -38.25
CA GLN A 290 27.11 -22.30 -37.87
C GLN A 290 27.89 -22.18 -36.56
N LYS A 291 28.27 -20.96 -36.16
CA LYS A 291 29.02 -20.67 -34.93
C LYS A 291 28.35 -19.51 -34.19
N PRO A 292 28.37 -19.46 -32.85
CA PRO A 292 27.84 -18.33 -32.12
C PRO A 292 28.53 -17.01 -32.52
N THR A 293 27.75 -15.95 -32.72
CA THR A 293 28.24 -14.62 -33.08
C THR A 293 27.86 -13.62 -31.99
N SER A 294 28.83 -12.80 -31.56
CA SER A 294 28.62 -11.77 -30.56
C SER A 294 28.29 -10.44 -31.22
N VAL A 295 27.17 -9.86 -30.83
CA VAL A 295 26.71 -8.52 -31.19
C VAL A 295 26.67 -7.62 -29.96
N PHE A 296 26.40 -6.33 -30.14
CA PHE A 296 26.23 -5.37 -29.07
C PHE A 296 24.77 -4.94 -28.92
N VAL A 297 24.39 -4.66 -27.67
CA VAL A 297 23.07 -4.16 -27.28
C VAL A 297 23.27 -2.85 -26.53
N GLN A 298 22.53 -1.83 -26.93
CA GLN A 298 22.52 -0.54 -26.25
C GLN A 298 21.11 0.04 -26.20
N LEU A 299 20.86 0.87 -25.21
CA LEU A 299 19.66 1.71 -25.17
C LEU A 299 19.88 2.91 -26.08
N LYS A 300 18.84 3.31 -26.79
CA LYS A 300 18.83 4.49 -27.66
C LYS A 300 17.57 5.31 -27.43
N ARG A 301 17.70 6.60 -27.14
CA ARG A 301 16.56 7.53 -27.04
C ARG A 301 16.11 7.95 -28.44
N LYS A 302 14.80 8.08 -28.68
CA LYS A 302 14.28 8.40 -30.04
C LYS A 302 14.42 9.88 -30.36
N SER A 303 14.28 10.76 -29.37
CA SER A 303 14.25 12.21 -29.53
C SER A 303 15.60 12.81 -29.91
N ASP A 304 16.68 12.44 -29.21
CA ASP A 304 18.02 13.02 -29.39
C ASP A 304 19.07 12.01 -29.91
N ASN A 305 18.65 10.77 -30.20
CA ASN A 305 19.52 9.66 -30.62
C ASN A 305 20.66 9.33 -29.63
N GLU A 306 20.56 9.74 -28.36
CA GLU A 306 21.54 9.40 -27.34
C GLU A 306 21.58 7.89 -27.08
N THR A 307 22.77 7.33 -26.86
CA THR A 307 22.99 5.90 -26.64
C THR A 307 23.67 5.60 -25.31
N SER A 308 23.34 4.46 -24.71
CA SER A 308 24.08 3.93 -23.56
C SER A 308 25.41 3.30 -23.95
N GLU A 309 26.26 3.00 -22.97
CA GLU A 309 27.39 2.08 -23.19
C GLU A 309 26.88 0.72 -23.72
N PRO A 310 27.52 0.16 -24.77
CA PRO A 310 27.10 -1.09 -25.36
C PRO A 310 27.44 -2.29 -24.46
N LYS A 311 26.54 -3.28 -24.42
CA LYS A 311 26.74 -4.57 -23.75
C LYS A 311 26.77 -5.72 -24.76
N PRO A 312 27.67 -6.71 -24.60
CA PRO A 312 27.74 -7.84 -25.51
C PRO A 312 26.52 -8.76 -25.35
N PHE A 313 26.02 -9.29 -26.46
CA PHE A 313 24.96 -10.29 -26.55
C PHE A 313 25.31 -11.33 -27.62
N THR A 314 25.10 -12.62 -27.36
CA THR A 314 25.55 -13.68 -28.26
C THR A 314 24.39 -14.42 -28.92
N TYR A 315 24.34 -14.41 -30.25
CA TYR A 315 23.39 -15.21 -31.02
C TYR A 315 23.92 -16.63 -31.25
N HIS A 316 23.10 -17.66 -31.03
CA HIS A 316 23.44 -19.06 -31.27
C HIS A 316 22.62 -19.70 -32.41
N PRO A 317 23.19 -20.70 -33.13
CA PRO A 317 22.46 -21.46 -34.14
C PRO A 317 21.12 -22.01 -33.65
N GLN A 318 20.17 -22.13 -34.58
CA GLN A 318 18.93 -22.88 -34.33
C GLN A 318 19.22 -24.38 -34.42
N ILE A 319 19.12 -25.11 -33.30
CA ILE A 319 19.20 -26.57 -33.29
C ILE A 319 17.85 -27.10 -33.76
N ILE A 320 17.71 -27.35 -35.06
CA ILE A 320 16.50 -27.98 -35.62
C ILE A 320 16.66 -29.50 -35.47
N ASP A 321 16.05 -30.08 -34.45
CA ASP A 321 15.95 -31.54 -34.32
C ASP A 321 14.90 -32.07 -35.31
N LYS A 322 15.36 -32.49 -36.50
CA LYS A 322 14.52 -32.98 -37.59
C LYS A 322 13.88 -34.35 -37.28
N GLU A 323 14.37 -35.09 -36.29
CA GLU A 323 13.91 -36.46 -35.99
C GLU A 323 12.57 -36.48 -35.21
N GLU A 324 12.39 -35.57 -34.25
CA GLU A 324 11.17 -35.58 -33.41
C GLU A 324 9.92 -35.07 -34.15
N VAL A 325 10.10 -34.16 -35.11
CA VAL A 325 9.02 -33.66 -35.98
C VAL A 325 8.54 -34.75 -36.95
N GLN A 326 9.44 -35.58 -37.47
CA GLN A 326 9.07 -36.72 -38.31
C GLN A 326 8.33 -37.80 -37.51
N ARG A 327 8.73 -38.03 -36.26
CA ARG A 327 8.06 -38.97 -35.35
C ARG A 327 6.61 -38.57 -35.03
N LYS A 328 6.33 -37.26 -34.94
CA LYS A 328 4.95 -36.73 -34.78
C LYS A 328 4.12 -36.81 -36.06
N ARG A 329 4.74 -36.75 -37.25
CA ARG A 329 4.05 -36.88 -38.55
C ARG A 329 3.71 -38.33 -38.92
N GLN A 330 4.35 -39.33 -38.32
CA GLN A 330 4.16 -40.76 -38.64
C GLN A 330 3.15 -41.52 -37.77
N LYS A 331 2.50 -40.89 -36.79
CA LYS A 331 1.38 -41.53 -36.06
C LYS A 331 0.09 -41.48 -36.90
N THR A 332 -0.17 -42.54 -37.66
CA THR A 332 -1.50 -42.82 -38.24
C THR A 332 -2.48 -43.28 -37.15
N LEU A 333 -3.66 -42.66 -37.09
CA LEU A 333 -4.77 -43.09 -36.22
C LEU A 333 -5.34 -44.44 -36.66
N PRO A 334 -5.87 -45.29 -35.76
CA PRO A 334 -6.50 -46.56 -36.12
C PRO A 334 -7.86 -46.33 -36.79
N THR A 335 -8.05 -46.95 -37.95
CA THR A 335 -9.28 -47.01 -38.72
C THR A 335 -10.37 -47.78 -37.95
N PHE A 336 -11.46 -47.12 -37.55
CA PHE A 336 -12.70 -47.81 -37.20
C PHE A 336 -13.45 -48.14 -38.51
N HIS A 337 -13.69 -49.43 -38.74
CA HIS A 337 -14.56 -49.92 -39.81
C HIS A 337 -16.02 -49.72 -39.37
N ASP A 338 -16.73 -48.77 -40.00
CA ASP A 338 -18.19 -48.74 -39.97
C ASP A 338 -18.76 -49.36 -41.25
N PHE A 339 -19.59 -50.36 -41.03
CA PHE A 339 -20.32 -51.10 -42.06
C PHE A 339 -21.62 -50.36 -42.39
N SER A 340 -21.72 -49.94 -43.66
CA SER A 340 -22.94 -49.79 -44.48
C SER A 340 -24.09 -48.90 -43.99
N GLY A 341 -24.37 -47.84 -44.76
CA GLY A 341 -25.65 -47.14 -44.75
C GLY A 341 -25.74 -46.06 -45.82
N HIS A 342 -26.33 -46.38 -46.97
CA HIS A 342 -26.46 -45.57 -48.18
C HIS A 342 -27.22 -44.24 -48.03
N GLY A 343 -26.87 -43.29 -48.91
CA GLY A 343 -27.69 -42.13 -49.32
C GLY A 343 -27.15 -40.81 -48.77
N GLY A 344 -26.75 -39.81 -49.53
CA GLY A 344 -27.07 -39.45 -50.91
C GLY A 344 -27.29 -37.94 -50.94
N GLY A 345 -26.33 -37.21 -51.51
CA GLY A 345 -26.53 -35.91 -52.19
C GLY A 345 -26.99 -34.68 -51.41
N GLY A 346 -26.27 -33.57 -51.61
CA GLY A 346 -26.93 -32.27 -51.78
C GLY A 346 -26.47 -31.13 -50.87
N GLY A 347 -25.46 -30.39 -51.33
CA GLY A 347 -25.52 -28.94 -51.56
C GLY A 347 -26.00 -27.97 -50.47
N GLY A 348 -25.15 -26.98 -50.18
CA GLY A 348 -25.60 -25.58 -50.18
C GLY A 348 -25.53 -24.83 -48.85
N GLY A 349 -24.48 -24.01 -48.71
CA GLY A 349 -24.64 -22.56 -48.57
C GLY A 349 -25.07 -21.96 -47.22
N GLY A 350 -24.09 -21.28 -46.60
CA GLY A 350 -24.27 -19.91 -46.10
C GLY A 350 -24.74 -19.73 -44.65
N GLY A 351 -24.17 -18.71 -43.99
CA GLY A 351 -24.81 -18.06 -42.85
C GLY A 351 -23.92 -17.89 -41.63
N LEU A 352 -23.21 -16.76 -41.57
CA LEU A 352 -22.68 -16.19 -40.33
C LEU A 352 -23.82 -15.85 -39.34
N TYR A 353 -23.44 -15.84 -38.06
CA TYR A 353 -23.78 -14.88 -36.99
C TYR A 353 -24.42 -15.45 -35.71
N ARG A 354 -23.74 -15.07 -34.62
CA ARG A 354 -24.20 -14.76 -33.26
C ARG A 354 -24.66 -15.90 -32.35
N GLY A 355 -23.85 -16.10 -31.30
CA GLY A 355 -24.08 -15.35 -30.07
C GLY A 355 -24.77 -16.12 -28.94
N GLY A 356 -23.94 -16.57 -27.98
CA GLY A 356 -24.08 -16.30 -26.55
C GLY A 356 -25.39 -16.62 -25.82
N GLY A 357 -25.27 -17.54 -24.86
CA GLY A 357 -25.71 -17.28 -23.49
C GLY A 357 -26.98 -17.98 -22.99
N GLY A 358 -26.81 -18.82 -21.98
CA GLY A 358 -27.58 -18.70 -20.73
C GLY A 358 -28.71 -19.68 -20.46
N GLY A 359 -28.38 -20.80 -19.77
CA GLY A 359 -29.16 -21.53 -18.74
C GLY A 359 -30.64 -21.90 -19.02
N PRO A 360 -31.40 -22.34 -18.00
CA PRO A 360 -31.03 -23.14 -16.83
C PRO A 360 -32.01 -24.33 -16.59
N ALA A 361 -31.69 -25.15 -15.58
CA ALA A 361 -32.55 -25.84 -14.61
C ALA A 361 -33.91 -26.52 -14.96
N ALA A 362 -34.10 -27.66 -14.28
CA ALA A 362 -35.30 -28.11 -13.55
C ALA A 362 -36.14 -29.27 -14.14
N GLY A 363 -36.44 -30.24 -13.26
CA GLY A 363 -37.73 -30.94 -13.20
C GLY A 363 -37.75 -32.43 -13.60
N GLY A 364 -37.87 -33.32 -12.59
CA GLY A 364 -38.18 -34.76 -12.76
C GLY A 364 -39.67 -35.01 -13.10
N PRO A 365 -40.33 -36.10 -12.63
CA PRO A 365 -39.87 -37.42 -12.16
C PRO A 365 -40.57 -38.57 -12.94
N GLY A 366 -40.28 -39.84 -12.62
CA GLY A 366 -41.04 -40.97 -13.20
C GLY A 366 -40.68 -42.34 -12.64
N SER A 367 -41.67 -42.97 -12.02
CA SER A 367 -41.63 -44.20 -11.22
C SER A 367 -41.75 -45.49 -12.05
N ALA A 368 -41.18 -46.60 -11.52
CA ALA A 368 -41.78 -47.93 -11.37
C ALA A 368 -40.94 -49.14 -11.83
N GLY A 369 -40.77 -50.13 -10.92
CA GLY A 369 -41.05 -51.54 -11.24
C GLY A 369 -39.99 -52.62 -10.98
N GLY A 370 -40.13 -53.34 -9.84
CA GLY A 370 -39.82 -54.78 -9.63
C GLY A 370 -38.35 -55.23 -9.59
N GLY A 371 -37.83 -56.03 -8.68
CA GLY A 371 -38.40 -57.07 -7.81
C GLY A 371 -37.75 -58.42 -8.13
N GLY A 372 -36.99 -59.02 -7.21
CA GLY A 372 -36.52 -60.41 -7.33
C GLY A 372 -35.23 -60.73 -6.57
N GLY A 373 -35.37 -61.36 -5.40
CA GLY A 373 -34.25 -61.90 -4.61
C GLY A 373 -33.85 -63.31 -5.03
N GLY A 374 -32.65 -63.73 -4.60
CA GLY A 374 -32.16 -65.10 -4.74
C GLY A 374 -30.83 -65.28 -4.01
N GLY A 375 -30.88 -65.79 -2.78
CA GLY A 375 -29.71 -66.20 -2.02
C GLY A 375 -29.21 -67.58 -2.45
N GLY A 376 -27.88 -67.78 -2.36
CA GLY A 376 -27.23 -69.07 -2.55
C GLY A 376 -25.94 -69.13 -1.74
N LYS A 377 -26.00 -69.76 -0.56
CA LYS A 377 -24.84 -70.20 0.23
C LYS A 377 -24.11 -71.31 -0.51
N ILE A 378 -22.78 -71.24 -0.60
CA ILE A 378 -21.92 -72.42 -0.71
C ILE A 378 -20.78 -72.28 0.29
N SER A 379 -20.85 -73.08 1.34
CA SER A 379 -19.75 -73.40 2.24
C SER A 379 -19.18 -74.75 1.82
N LEU A 380 -17.91 -74.80 1.43
CA LEU A 380 -17.10 -76.01 1.55
C LEU A 380 -15.66 -75.59 1.90
N LEU A 381 -15.36 -75.63 3.19
CA LEU A 381 -14.01 -75.74 3.71
C LEU A 381 -13.63 -77.22 3.64
N ASP A 382 -12.55 -77.55 2.93
CA ASP A 382 -11.59 -78.49 3.52
C ASP A 382 -10.17 -78.32 2.97
N LYS A 383 -9.24 -78.61 3.87
CA LYS A 383 -7.80 -78.37 3.84
C LYS A 383 -7.07 -79.14 2.72
N VAL A 384 -6.20 -78.46 1.98
CA VAL A 384 -4.94 -79.06 1.50
C VAL A 384 -3.84 -77.99 1.56
N SER A 385 -2.99 -78.07 2.58
CA SER A 385 -1.62 -77.58 2.54
C SER A 385 -0.84 -78.35 1.47
N ASN A 386 0.11 -77.65 0.84
CA ASN A 386 1.09 -78.10 -0.16
C ASN A 386 0.66 -77.91 -1.61
N GLY A 387 1.18 -76.84 -2.23
CA GLY A 387 1.36 -76.79 -3.68
C GLY A 387 0.83 -75.56 -4.39
N VAL A 388 1.06 -74.34 -3.90
CA VAL A 388 0.88 -73.12 -4.74
C VAL A 388 2.02 -72.12 -4.52
N ASN A 389 3.25 -72.60 -4.36
CA ASN A 389 4.47 -71.76 -4.46
C ASN A 389 5.10 -71.82 -5.87
N THR A 390 4.37 -72.31 -6.87
CA THR A 390 4.90 -72.53 -8.22
C THR A 390 4.10 -71.85 -9.34
N CYS A 391 3.03 -71.12 -9.03
CA CYS A 391 2.23 -70.43 -10.06
C CYS A 391 2.46 -68.90 -10.13
N PHE A 392 3.02 -68.26 -9.10
CA PHE A 392 3.34 -66.83 -9.15
C PHE A 392 4.74 -66.53 -9.72
N THR A 393 5.66 -67.51 -9.67
CA THR A 393 7.06 -67.33 -10.08
C THR A 393 7.31 -67.58 -11.58
N LYS A 394 6.27 -67.88 -12.37
CA LYS A 394 6.42 -68.27 -13.79
C LYS A 394 5.92 -67.24 -14.81
N CYS A 395 5.40 -66.08 -14.39
CA CYS A 395 5.10 -64.96 -15.28
C CYS A 395 6.14 -63.82 -15.25
N ILE A 396 7.21 -63.92 -14.47
CA ILE A 396 8.30 -62.90 -14.42
C ILE A 396 9.58 -63.45 -15.07
N LYS A 397 9.46 -64.04 -16.26
CA LYS A 397 10.60 -64.31 -17.14
C LYS A 397 10.22 -64.07 -18.61
N MET A 398 9.97 -62.81 -18.92
CA MET A 398 10.21 -62.26 -20.25
C MET A 398 10.58 -60.77 -20.06
N SER A 399 11.70 -60.37 -20.65
CA SER A 399 12.32 -59.03 -20.64
C SER A 399 12.61 -58.42 -19.26
N CYS A 400 13.76 -58.80 -18.70
CA CYS A 400 14.51 -57.98 -17.77
C CYS A 400 14.98 -56.68 -18.46
N VAL A 401 14.33 -55.56 -18.18
CA VAL A 401 14.84 -54.38 -17.46
C VAL A 401 13.65 -53.40 -17.39
N THR A 402 12.67 -53.70 -16.54
CA THR A 402 11.63 -52.72 -16.17
C THR A 402 11.36 -52.87 -14.67
N ASP A 403 12.11 -52.06 -13.93
CA ASP A 403 11.73 -51.43 -12.67
C ASP A 403 11.14 -52.33 -11.56
N GLU A 404 12.00 -52.94 -10.73
CA GLU A 404 11.63 -53.64 -9.48
C GLU A 404 10.66 -52.83 -8.60
N ARG A 405 10.69 -51.49 -8.70
CA ARG A 405 9.77 -50.56 -8.04
C ARG A 405 8.29 -50.75 -8.42
N SER A 406 8.00 -51.14 -9.66
CA SER A 406 6.62 -51.27 -10.16
C SER A 406 5.87 -52.45 -9.54
N VAL A 407 6.59 -53.55 -9.28
CA VAL A 407 6.04 -54.76 -8.66
C VAL A 407 5.77 -54.50 -7.18
N GLU A 408 6.68 -53.79 -6.50
CA GLU A 408 6.52 -53.44 -5.09
C GLU A 408 5.35 -52.46 -4.86
N GLN A 409 5.17 -51.46 -5.74
CA GLN A 409 4.02 -50.55 -5.71
C GLN A 409 2.69 -51.30 -5.90
N SER A 410 2.64 -52.22 -6.88
CA SER A 410 1.44 -53.02 -7.16
C SER A 410 1.07 -53.92 -5.97
N SER A 411 2.07 -54.51 -5.31
CA SER A 411 1.85 -55.32 -4.10
C SER A 411 1.31 -54.50 -2.94
N ARG A 412 1.82 -53.27 -2.73
CA ARG A 412 1.32 -52.36 -1.69
C ARG A 412 -0.12 -51.91 -1.95
N GLN A 413 -0.48 -51.66 -3.20
CA GLN A 413 -1.86 -51.32 -3.60
C GLN A 413 -2.83 -52.48 -3.39
N LEU A 414 -2.43 -53.71 -3.72
CA LEU A 414 -3.24 -54.92 -3.49
C LEU A 414 -3.46 -55.18 -2.00
N GLU A 415 -2.44 -55.02 -1.17
CA GLU A 415 -2.57 -55.16 0.29
C GLU A 415 -3.52 -54.11 0.85
N ALA A 416 -3.40 -52.84 0.43
CA ALA A 416 -4.33 -51.78 0.81
C ALA A 416 -5.78 -52.05 0.41
N LEU A 417 -6.02 -52.55 -0.81
CA LEU A 417 -7.34 -52.98 -1.28
C LEU A 417 -7.91 -54.13 -0.43
N PHE A 418 -7.06 -55.08 -0.04
CA PHE A 418 -7.45 -56.18 0.85
C PHE A 418 -7.84 -55.64 2.23
N GLN A 419 -7.00 -54.80 2.85
CA GLN A 419 -7.30 -54.18 4.16
C GLN A 419 -8.58 -53.33 4.11
N TYR A 420 -8.82 -52.57 3.04
CA TYR A 420 -10.06 -51.83 2.82
C TYR A 420 -11.27 -52.76 2.75
N SER A 421 -11.18 -53.89 2.05
CA SER A 421 -12.31 -54.84 1.93
C SER A 421 -12.72 -55.48 3.27
N VAL A 422 -11.77 -55.53 4.22
CA VAL A 422 -11.97 -56.10 5.56
C VAL A 422 -12.45 -55.03 6.55
N THR A 423 -11.90 -53.82 6.48
CA THR A 423 -12.14 -52.76 7.48
C THR A 423 -13.20 -51.74 7.07
N GLY A 424 -13.44 -51.56 5.77
CA GLY A 424 -14.29 -50.49 5.22
C GLY A 424 -13.70 -49.08 5.32
N ASP A 425 -12.47 -48.93 5.84
CA ASP A 425 -11.84 -47.63 6.08
C ASP A 425 -11.07 -47.15 4.84
N SER A 426 -11.52 -46.03 4.26
CA SER A 426 -10.94 -45.41 3.05
C SER A 426 -9.49 -44.97 3.25
N ALA A 427 -9.02 -44.82 4.50
CA ALA A 427 -7.65 -44.44 4.81
C ALA A 427 -6.62 -45.46 4.27
N TYR A 428 -6.95 -46.76 4.27
CA TYR A 428 -6.07 -47.79 3.73
C TYR A 428 -5.85 -47.65 2.22
N LEU A 429 -6.85 -47.17 1.46
CA LEU A 429 -6.72 -46.93 0.02
C LEU A 429 -5.87 -45.68 -0.28
N LEU A 430 -5.94 -44.68 0.59
CA LEU A 430 -5.22 -43.42 0.44
C LEU A 430 -3.74 -43.52 0.89
N ALA A 431 -3.43 -44.41 1.84
CA ALA A 431 -2.06 -44.59 2.35
C ALA A 431 -1.01 -44.94 1.26
N PRO A 432 -1.25 -45.86 0.31
CA PRO A 432 -0.34 -46.10 -0.82
C PRO A 432 -0.23 -44.93 -1.78
N GLN A 433 -1.28 -44.09 -1.85
CA GLN A 433 -1.38 -42.94 -2.77
C GLN A 433 -0.83 -41.65 -2.16
N ARG A 434 -0.15 -41.73 -1.01
CA ARG A 434 0.40 -40.57 -0.32
C ARG A 434 1.18 -39.61 -1.22
N GLN A 435 1.95 -40.11 -2.18
CA GLN A 435 2.72 -39.30 -3.13
C GLN A 435 1.84 -38.37 -3.98
N LEU A 436 0.56 -38.71 -4.18
CA LEU A 436 -0.42 -37.89 -4.89
C LEU A 436 -1.05 -36.82 -3.99
N MET A 437 -0.94 -36.94 -2.66
CA MET A 437 -1.43 -35.89 -1.75
C MET A 437 -0.57 -34.63 -1.84
N ASP A 438 0.69 -34.77 -2.28
CA ASP A 438 1.63 -33.67 -2.53
C ASP A 438 1.45 -33.01 -3.89
N ALA A 439 0.62 -33.59 -4.76
CA ALA A 439 0.38 -33.02 -6.09
C ALA A 439 -0.42 -31.72 -5.95
N GLN A 440 0.10 -30.67 -6.58
CA GLN A 440 -0.53 -29.35 -6.67
C GLN A 440 -1.15 -29.18 -8.06
N ASP A 441 -2.29 -28.48 -8.13
CA ASP A 441 -2.89 -28.05 -9.39
C ASP A 441 -2.23 -26.77 -9.95
N GLU A 442 -2.81 -26.19 -10.99
CA GLU A 442 -2.32 -24.96 -11.65
C GLU A 442 -2.32 -23.73 -10.73
N ASP A 443 -3.12 -23.74 -9.66
CA ASP A 443 -3.20 -22.67 -8.64
C ASP A 443 -2.31 -22.97 -7.41
N GLY A 444 -1.63 -24.12 -7.41
CA GLY A 444 -0.81 -24.59 -6.30
C GLY A 444 -1.62 -25.28 -5.19
N ASP A 445 -2.90 -25.55 -5.40
CA ASP A 445 -3.78 -26.16 -4.42
C ASP A 445 -3.58 -27.68 -4.37
N THR A 446 -3.44 -28.21 -3.16
CA THR A 446 -3.33 -29.64 -2.90
C THR A 446 -4.72 -30.27 -2.79
N GLY A 447 -4.80 -31.61 -2.79
CA GLY A 447 -6.08 -32.30 -2.56
C GLY A 447 -6.82 -31.88 -1.27
N ILE A 448 -6.08 -31.42 -0.25
CA ILE A 448 -6.64 -30.89 1.00
C ILE A 448 -7.21 -29.48 0.79
N HIS A 449 -6.52 -28.60 0.04
CA HIS A 449 -7.05 -27.28 -0.33
C HIS A 449 -8.38 -27.42 -1.08
N LEU A 450 -8.43 -28.32 -2.08
CA LEU A 450 -9.64 -28.59 -2.86
C LEU A 450 -10.77 -29.17 -2.00
N ALA A 451 -10.47 -30.05 -1.04
CA ALA A 451 -11.47 -30.59 -0.12
C ALA A 451 -12.12 -29.48 0.72
N VAL A 452 -11.33 -28.52 1.20
CA VAL A 452 -11.83 -27.35 1.95
C VAL A 452 -12.60 -26.40 1.04
N LEU A 453 -12.05 -26.07 -0.14
CA LEU A 453 -12.64 -25.14 -1.09
C LEU A 453 -14.02 -25.62 -1.59
N HIS A 454 -14.17 -26.92 -1.78
CA HIS A 454 -15.45 -27.54 -2.16
C HIS A 454 -16.33 -27.99 -0.97
N SER A 455 -15.93 -27.65 0.27
CA SER A 455 -16.68 -27.98 1.50
C SER A 455 -16.97 -29.48 1.68
N GLN A 456 -16.04 -30.34 1.25
CA GLN A 456 -16.16 -31.80 1.32
C GLN A 456 -15.63 -32.33 2.66
N GLN A 457 -16.44 -32.25 3.71
CA GLN A 457 -16.04 -32.59 5.08
C GLN A 457 -15.57 -34.04 5.24
N GLU A 458 -16.25 -35.01 4.64
CA GLU A 458 -15.91 -36.44 4.79
C GLU A 458 -14.61 -36.79 4.06
N ALA A 459 -14.36 -36.16 2.91
CA ALA A 459 -13.09 -36.27 2.20
C ALA A 459 -11.97 -35.65 3.03
N LEU A 460 -12.18 -34.46 3.60
CA LEU A 460 -11.21 -33.80 4.47
C LEU A 460 -10.85 -34.63 5.71
N LYS A 461 -11.85 -35.22 6.40
CA LYS A 461 -11.64 -36.13 7.54
C LYS A 461 -10.83 -37.36 7.15
N SER A 462 -11.18 -37.99 6.03
CA SER A 462 -10.43 -39.15 5.52
C SER A 462 -8.98 -38.80 5.19
N LEU A 463 -8.75 -37.67 4.52
CA LEU A 463 -7.40 -37.20 4.15
C LEU A 463 -6.56 -36.83 5.40
N THR A 464 -7.16 -36.14 6.37
CA THR A 464 -6.47 -35.74 7.62
C THR A 464 -6.20 -36.93 8.54
N GLN A 465 -7.09 -37.92 8.58
CA GLN A 465 -6.87 -39.17 9.32
C GLN A 465 -5.68 -39.97 8.74
N VAL A 466 -5.53 -40.00 7.41
CA VAL A 466 -4.38 -40.64 6.76
C VAL A 466 -3.07 -39.92 7.08
N VAL A 467 -3.09 -38.59 7.07
CA VAL A 467 -1.90 -37.77 7.35
C VAL A 467 -1.49 -37.81 8.83
N SER A 468 -2.43 -37.97 9.76
CA SER A 468 -2.13 -38.16 11.18
C SER A 468 -1.62 -39.57 11.52
N ALA A 469 -2.07 -40.60 10.78
CA ALA A 469 -1.66 -41.99 11.00
C ALA A 469 -0.26 -42.33 10.43
N LEU A 470 0.26 -41.54 9.49
CA LEU A 470 1.55 -41.77 8.82
C LEU A 470 2.50 -40.57 9.01
N PRO A 471 3.81 -40.78 9.13
CA PRO A 471 4.76 -39.68 9.33
C PRO A 471 4.86 -38.82 8.07
N GLY A 472 4.12 -37.70 7.99
CA GLY A 472 3.98 -36.88 6.78
C GLY A 472 3.27 -35.53 6.96
N GLN A 473 3.51 -34.85 8.07
CA GLN A 473 2.83 -33.60 8.43
C GLN A 473 3.07 -32.43 7.44
N GLU A 474 4.04 -32.54 6.54
CA GLU A 474 4.37 -31.48 5.56
C GLU A 474 3.20 -31.14 4.63
N VAL A 475 2.33 -32.12 4.31
CA VAL A 475 1.20 -31.93 3.39
C VAL A 475 0.16 -30.94 3.90
N LEU A 476 -0.08 -30.94 5.23
CA LEU A 476 -1.06 -30.05 5.89
C LEU A 476 -0.65 -28.58 5.83
N ASN A 477 0.66 -28.33 5.72
CA ASN A 477 1.27 -27.02 5.80
C ASN A 477 1.76 -26.51 4.44
N MET A 478 1.52 -27.27 3.36
CA MET A 478 1.80 -26.82 2.01
C MET A 478 0.99 -25.57 1.67
N ARG A 479 1.61 -24.70 0.88
CA ARG A 479 1.07 -23.40 0.52
C ARG A 479 0.78 -23.36 -0.98
N ASN A 480 -0.37 -22.79 -1.34
CA ASN A 480 -0.71 -22.51 -2.73
C ASN A 480 0.03 -21.28 -3.29
N HIS A 481 -0.26 -20.86 -4.52
CA HIS A 481 0.39 -19.71 -5.15
C HIS A 481 0.09 -18.37 -4.44
N LEU A 482 -0.94 -18.30 -3.60
CA LEU A 482 -1.26 -17.17 -2.71
C LEU A 482 -0.58 -17.27 -1.34
N TYR A 483 0.30 -18.25 -1.14
CA TYR A 483 0.94 -18.58 0.12
C TYR A 483 -0.05 -19.02 1.23
N GLN A 484 -1.27 -19.41 0.87
CA GLN A 484 -2.30 -19.85 1.82
C GLN A 484 -2.15 -21.33 2.06
N THR A 485 -2.32 -21.74 3.33
CA THR A 485 -2.44 -23.16 3.70
C THR A 485 -3.91 -23.59 3.66
N PRO A 486 -4.23 -24.90 3.68
CA PRO A 486 -5.61 -25.37 3.77
C PRO A 486 -6.35 -24.79 4.98
N LEU A 487 -5.64 -24.53 6.08
CA LEU A 487 -6.18 -23.90 7.28
C LEU A 487 -6.58 -22.44 7.04
N HIS A 488 -5.80 -21.67 6.26
CA HIS A 488 -6.19 -20.32 5.86
C HIS A 488 -7.49 -20.34 5.03
N LEU A 489 -7.59 -21.26 4.06
CA LEU A 489 -8.81 -21.39 3.25
C LEU A 489 -10.02 -21.79 4.10
N ALA A 490 -9.85 -22.68 5.08
CA ALA A 490 -10.95 -23.12 5.96
C ALA A 490 -11.51 -21.95 6.80
N VAL A 491 -10.63 -21.04 7.24
CA VAL A 491 -11.04 -19.82 7.94
C VAL A 491 -11.74 -18.85 6.97
N ILE A 492 -11.17 -18.61 5.79
CA ILE A 492 -11.75 -17.71 4.78
C ILE A 492 -13.17 -18.18 4.38
N THR A 493 -13.37 -19.48 4.23
CA THR A 493 -14.68 -20.07 3.88
C THR A 493 -15.63 -20.22 5.09
N GLN A 494 -15.21 -19.80 6.29
CA GLN A 494 -15.97 -19.90 7.54
C GLN A 494 -16.41 -21.33 7.92
N GLN A 495 -15.64 -22.35 7.58
CA GLN A 495 -15.96 -23.75 7.86
C GLN A 495 -15.36 -24.22 9.20
N ARG A 496 -16.15 -24.18 10.29
CA ARG A 496 -15.68 -24.52 11.65
C ARG A 496 -15.21 -25.97 11.78
N GLU A 497 -15.96 -26.92 11.23
CA GLU A 497 -15.65 -28.36 11.29
C GLU A 497 -14.36 -28.69 10.52
N ALA A 498 -14.09 -27.96 9.43
CA ALA A 498 -12.86 -28.12 8.65
C ALA A 498 -11.65 -27.60 9.42
N VAL A 499 -11.79 -26.44 10.10
CA VAL A 499 -10.75 -25.89 10.97
C VAL A 499 -10.44 -26.86 12.11
N GLU A 500 -11.46 -27.43 12.76
CA GLU A 500 -11.27 -28.41 13.84
C GLU A 500 -10.52 -29.66 13.35
N ALA A 501 -10.92 -30.23 12.22
CA ALA A 501 -10.27 -31.41 11.66
C ALA A 501 -8.80 -31.15 11.29
N LEU A 502 -8.49 -29.98 10.73
CA LEU A 502 -7.13 -29.60 10.37
C LEU A 502 -6.23 -29.35 11.60
N LEU A 503 -6.75 -28.66 12.62
CA LEU A 503 -6.02 -28.43 13.86
C LEU A 503 -5.78 -29.73 14.63
N LEU A 504 -6.77 -30.64 14.71
CA LEU A 504 -6.60 -31.96 15.31
C LEU A 504 -5.56 -32.83 14.57
N ALA A 505 -5.42 -32.62 13.26
CA ALA A 505 -4.42 -33.30 12.43
C ALA A 505 -2.99 -32.72 12.59
N GLY A 506 -2.82 -31.61 13.31
CA GLY A 506 -1.54 -30.96 13.54
C GLY A 506 -1.15 -29.92 12.48
N ALA A 507 -2.12 -29.28 11.82
CA ALA A 507 -1.86 -28.12 10.97
C ALA A 507 -1.27 -26.96 11.80
N ASP A 508 -0.25 -26.29 11.28
CA ASP A 508 0.46 -25.21 11.97
C ASP A 508 -0.26 -23.86 11.75
N PRO A 509 -0.86 -23.24 12.80
CA PRO A 509 -1.55 -21.96 12.69
C PRO A 509 -0.61 -20.75 12.63
N THR A 510 0.69 -20.93 12.88
CA THR A 510 1.68 -19.83 12.89
C THR A 510 2.11 -19.39 11.49
N LEU A 511 1.84 -20.22 10.48
CA LEU A 511 2.17 -19.93 9.10
C LEU A 511 1.37 -18.72 8.59
N THR A 512 2.02 -17.89 7.78
CA THR A 512 1.44 -16.66 7.25
C THR A 512 1.20 -16.74 5.74
N ASP A 513 0.16 -16.04 5.27
CA ASP A 513 -0.10 -15.84 3.85
C ASP A 513 0.90 -14.86 3.18
N ARG A 514 0.69 -14.54 1.89
CA ARG A 514 1.51 -13.58 1.13
C ARG A 514 1.54 -12.15 1.70
N HIS A 515 0.57 -11.80 2.55
CA HIS A 515 0.44 -10.51 3.22
C HIS A 515 0.98 -10.58 4.65
N GLY A 516 1.52 -11.71 5.08
CA GLY A 516 1.97 -11.95 6.45
C GLY A 516 0.83 -12.15 7.44
N ASN A 517 -0.40 -12.36 6.98
CA ASN A 517 -1.55 -12.61 7.84
C ASN A 517 -1.51 -14.07 8.30
N THR A 518 -1.64 -14.28 9.61
CA THR A 518 -1.95 -15.60 10.18
C THR A 518 -3.45 -15.89 10.04
N VAL A 519 -3.85 -17.11 10.36
CA VAL A 519 -5.26 -17.53 10.38
C VAL A 519 -6.14 -16.63 11.27
N LEU A 520 -5.59 -16.10 12.38
CA LEU A 520 -6.30 -15.20 13.28
C LEU A 520 -6.48 -13.79 12.67
N HIS A 521 -5.49 -13.30 11.93
CA HIS A 521 -5.60 -12.04 11.19
C HIS A 521 -6.74 -12.12 10.16
N LEU A 522 -6.80 -13.22 9.40
CA LEU A 522 -7.87 -13.43 8.42
C LEU A 522 -9.23 -13.50 9.10
N ALA A 523 -9.37 -14.30 10.17
CA ALA A 523 -10.62 -14.42 10.92
C ALA A 523 -11.15 -13.06 11.42
N SER A 524 -10.24 -12.16 11.82
CA SER A 524 -10.57 -10.82 12.32
C SER A 524 -11.15 -9.89 11.25
N THR A 525 -10.87 -10.15 9.97
CA THR A 525 -11.36 -9.34 8.84
C THR A 525 -12.68 -9.83 8.24
N LEU A 526 -13.13 -11.03 8.62
CA LEU A 526 -14.31 -11.64 8.01
C LEU A 526 -15.59 -10.93 8.46
N GLU A 527 -16.49 -10.68 7.49
CA GLU A 527 -17.81 -10.15 7.75
C GLU A 527 -18.75 -11.27 8.23
N GLY A 528 -19.49 -11.00 9.31
CA GLY A 528 -20.46 -11.94 9.89
C GLY A 528 -19.98 -12.52 11.22
N GLY A 529 -20.80 -12.37 12.27
CA GLY A 529 -20.56 -12.84 13.64
C GLY A 529 -20.60 -14.37 13.79
N GLY A 530 -19.91 -15.08 12.90
CA GLY A 530 -19.79 -16.52 12.87
C GLY A 530 -18.87 -17.07 13.96
N GLY A 531 -18.58 -16.32 15.04
CA GLY A 531 -17.82 -16.77 16.21
C GLY A 531 -16.49 -17.46 15.88
N MET A 532 -15.91 -17.19 14.71
CA MET A 532 -14.74 -17.91 14.21
C MET A 532 -13.51 -17.52 15.03
N VAL A 533 -13.42 -16.24 15.41
CA VAL A 533 -12.37 -15.76 16.29
C VAL A 533 -12.52 -16.40 17.67
N GLN A 534 -13.74 -16.39 18.24
CA GLN A 534 -14.01 -17.06 19.51
C GLN A 534 -13.66 -18.56 19.47
N PHE A 535 -14.00 -19.26 18.37
CA PHE A 535 -13.69 -20.67 18.17
C PHE A 535 -12.18 -20.92 18.12
N LEU A 536 -11.44 -20.15 17.32
CA LEU A 536 -9.98 -20.27 17.22
C LEU A 536 -9.29 -20.00 18.57
N LEU A 537 -9.79 -19.05 19.36
CA LEU A 537 -9.23 -18.68 20.66
C LEU A 537 -9.47 -19.69 21.79
N GLN A 538 -10.29 -20.73 21.56
CA GLN A 538 -10.40 -21.89 22.46
C GLN A 538 -9.10 -22.71 22.47
N HIS A 539 -8.34 -22.69 21.37
CA HIS A 539 -7.06 -23.38 21.26
C HIS A 539 -5.94 -22.51 21.84
N LYS A 540 -5.17 -23.07 22.79
CA LYS A 540 -4.11 -22.33 23.51
C LYS A 540 -3.01 -21.80 22.60
N GLU A 541 -2.67 -22.53 21.54
CA GLU A 541 -1.61 -22.18 20.59
C GLU A 541 -1.94 -20.88 19.83
N LEU A 542 -3.21 -20.66 19.52
CA LEU A 542 -3.69 -19.47 18.80
C LEU A 542 -3.70 -18.21 19.66
N ARG A 543 -3.77 -18.34 20.99
CA ARG A 543 -3.66 -17.17 21.90
C ARG A 543 -2.28 -16.53 21.86
N ALA A 544 -1.22 -17.32 21.64
CA ALA A 544 0.13 -16.78 21.44
C ALA A 544 0.25 -15.95 20.14
N LEU A 545 -0.69 -16.11 19.20
CA LEU A 545 -0.71 -15.40 17.92
C LEU A 545 -1.43 -14.05 17.95
N LEU A 546 -2.03 -13.66 19.08
CA LEU A 546 -2.77 -12.40 19.23
C LEU A 546 -1.89 -11.15 18.98
N GLU A 547 -0.64 -11.19 19.43
CA GLU A 547 0.32 -10.08 19.32
C GLU A 547 1.23 -10.19 18.08
N HIS A 548 1.03 -11.21 17.24
CA HIS A 548 1.82 -11.33 16.02
C HIS A 548 1.39 -10.24 15.03
N THR A 549 2.36 -9.62 14.38
CA THR A 549 2.12 -8.55 13.38
C THR A 549 2.27 -9.09 11.96
N ASN A 550 1.40 -8.67 11.05
CA ASN A 550 1.54 -8.96 9.63
C ASN A 550 2.65 -8.11 8.94
N THR A 551 2.79 -8.22 7.61
CA THR A 551 3.80 -7.44 6.86
C THR A 551 3.63 -5.93 6.95
N ALA A 552 2.40 -5.45 7.20
CA ALA A 552 2.12 -4.03 7.42
C ALA A 552 2.39 -3.59 8.87
N GLY A 553 2.75 -4.50 9.76
CA GLY A 553 2.99 -4.21 11.18
C GLY A 553 1.71 -4.13 12.02
N LEU A 554 0.60 -4.69 11.54
CA LEU A 554 -0.71 -4.68 12.20
C LEU A 554 -0.96 -6.03 12.90
N CYS A 555 -1.54 -5.99 14.10
CA CYS A 555 -2.02 -7.17 14.83
C CYS A 555 -3.47 -7.50 14.45
N ALA A 556 -3.98 -8.65 14.91
CA ALA A 556 -5.37 -9.07 14.69
C ALA A 556 -6.40 -8.00 15.14
N ILE A 557 -6.18 -7.37 16.29
CA ILE A 557 -7.07 -6.31 16.81
C ILE A 557 -7.10 -5.07 15.90
N HIS A 558 -5.97 -4.69 15.31
CA HIS A 558 -5.90 -3.57 14.38
C HIS A 558 -6.69 -3.86 13.10
N LEU A 559 -6.58 -5.08 12.57
CA LEU A 559 -7.34 -5.50 11.39
C LEU A 559 -8.84 -5.54 11.64
N ALA A 560 -9.28 -6.00 12.83
CA ALA A 560 -10.70 -5.98 13.20
C ALA A 560 -11.27 -4.55 13.19
N VAL A 561 -10.51 -3.58 13.72
CA VAL A 561 -10.91 -2.17 13.72
C VAL A 561 -10.93 -1.59 12.31
N LEU A 562 -9.91 -1.85 11.50
CA LEU A 562 -9.85 -1.37 10.11
C LEU A 562 -10.95 -1.97 9.23
N ALA A 563 -11.30 -3.23 9.45
CA ALA A 563 -12.41 -3.91 8.78
C ALA A 563 -13.79 -3.52 9.34
N SER A 564 -13.84 -2.65 10.36
CA SER A 564 -15.06 -2.21 11.05
C SER A 564 -15.90 -3.34 11.66
N GLN A 565 -15.25 -4.43 12.10
CA GLN A 565 -15.92 -5.61 12.64
C GLN A 565 -16.02 -5.57 14.16
N LEU A 566 -17.13 -5.05 14.67
CA LEU A 566 -17.38 -4.91 16.11
C LEU A 566 -17.51 -6.26 16.82
N SER A 567 -18.10 -7.27 16.18
CA SER A 567 -18.22 -8.61 16.77
C SER A 567 -16.85 -9.27 16.94
N SER A 568 -16.03 -9.26 15.88
CA SER A 568 -14.66 -9.81 15.92
C SER A 568 -13.80 -9.08 16.94
N LEU A 569 -13.96 -7.75 17.07
CA LEU A 569 -13.27 -6.97 18.09
C LEU A 569 -13.63 -7.43 19.51
N ARG A 570 -14.92 -7.61 19.81
CA ARG A 570 -15.38 -8.13 21.10
C ARG A 570 -14.84 -9.52 21.40
N GLU A 571 -14.88 -10.42 20.42
CA GLU A 571 -14.35 -11.77 20.55
C GLU A 571 -12.84 -11.77 20.84
N LEU A 572 -12.07 -10.85 20.23
CA LEU A 572 -10.64 -10.67 20.52
C LEU A 572 -10.41 -10.13 21.95
N LEU A 573 -11.21 -9.17 22.41
CA LEU A 573 -11.12 -8.60 23.76
C LEU A 573 -11.44 -9.65 24.84
N GLU A 574 -12.51 -10.42 24.66
CA GLU A 574 -12.83 -11.57 25.52
C GLU A 574 -11.71 -12.64 25.51
N GLY A 575 -11.03 -12.76 24.37
CA GLY A 575 -9.85 -13.61 24.18
C GLY A 575 -8.59 -13.17 24.92
N GLY A 576 -8.57 -11.97 25.50
CA GLY A 576 -7.42 -11.38 26.16
C GLY A 576 -6.46 -10.65 25.22
N ALA A 577 -6.92 -10.17 24.07
CA ALA A 577 -6.12 -9.32 23.18
C ALA A 577 -5.71 -8.02 23.89
N ASN A 578 -4.42 -7.66 23.84
CA ASN A 578 -3.93 -6.42 24.41
C ASN A 578 -4.28 -5.22 23.51
N VAL A 579 -5.13 -4.33 24.02
CA VAL A 579 -5.62 -3.13 23.32
C VAL A 579 -4.55 -2.08 23.09
N GLU A 580 -3.55 -2.05 23.97
CA GLU A 580 -2.46 -1.06 23.95
C GLU A 580 -1.31 -1.47 23.01
N THR A 581 -1.45 -2.56 22.27
CA THR A 581 -0.42 -3.00 21.33
C THR A 581 -0.26 -1.96 20.23
N PRO A 582 0.92 -1.34 20.04
CA PRO A 582 1.12 -0.35 18.99
C PRO A 582 1.43 -1.03 17.65
N GLU A 583 0.90 -0.49 16.55
CA GLU A 583 1.34 -0.89 15.21
C GLU A 583 2.79 -0.45 14.95
N ARG A 584 3.50 -1.19 14.08
CA ARG A 584 4.93 -0.94 13.86
C ARG A 584 5.25 0.27 12.98
N SER A 585 4.29 0.78 12.22
CA SER A 585 4.51 1.85 11.24
C SER A 585 4.62 3.22 11.91
N CYS A 586 3.63 3.61 12.73
CA CYS A 586 3.59 4.91 13.39
C CYS A 586 3.18 4.86 14.88
N GLY A 587 3.10 3.66 15.45
CA GLY A 587 2.84 3.47 16.88
C GLY A 587 1.38 3.68 17.28
N ARG A 588 0.44 3.61 16.33
CA ARG A 588 -1.00 3.71 16.61
C ARG A 588 -1.51 2.45 17.32
N THR A 589 -2.28 2.67 18.37
CA THR A 589 -3.08 1.62 19.04
C THR A 589 -4.41 1.41 18.30
N ALA A 590 -5.16 0.37 18.68
CA ALA A 590 -6.50 0.12 18.15
C ALA A 590 -7.45 1.32 18.30
N LEU A 591 -7.32 2.08 19.40
CA LEU A 591 -8.12 3.28 19.66
C LEU A 591 -7.82 4.40 18.65
N HIS A 592 -6.55 4.62 18.30
CA HIS A 592 -6.18 5.59 17.26
C HIS A 592 -6.82 5.23 15.91
N LEU A 593 -6.77 3.96 15.51
CA LEU A 593 -7.36 3.50 14.25
C LEU A 593 -8.90 3.63 14.25
N ALA A 594 -9.56 3.38 15.39
CA ALA A 594 -11.00 3.58 15.54
C ALA A 594 -11.37 5.07 15.43
N THR A 595 -10.56 5.97 16.00
CA THR A 595 -10.77 7.41 15.86
C THR A 595 -10.49 7.92 14.44
N GLU A 596 -9.53 7.33 13.74
CA GLU A 596 -9.19 7.68 12.36
C GLU A 596 -10.29 7.29 11.37
N SER A 597 -10.95 6.15 11.61
CA SER A 597 -12.09 5.65 10.83
C SER A 597 -13.43 6.33 11.18
N ASP A 598 -13.44 7.28 12.12
CA ASP A 598 -14.63 7.99 12.63
C ASP A 598 -15.74 7.05 13.17
N ASN A 599 -15.34 5.89 13.71
CA ASN A 599 -16.30 4.87 14.18
C ASN A 599 -16.49 4.93 15.70
N VAL A 600 -17.52 5.65 16.13
CA VAL A 600 -17.87 5.86 17.55
C VAL A 600 -18.16 4.54 18.28
N SER A 601 -18.77 3.56 17.61
CA SER A 601 -19.12 2.28 18.23
C SER A 601 -17.89 1.45 18.57
N LEU A 602 -16.90 1.42 17.69
CA LEU A 602 -15.62 0.72 17.95
C LEU A 602 -14.82 1.43 19.03
N ALA A 603 -14.73 2.77 18.97
CA ALA A 603 -14.07 3.54 20.01
C ALA A 603 -14.72 3.33 21.39
N GLY A 604 -16.06 3.35 21.45
CA GLY A 604 -16.80 3.07 22.69
C GLY A 604 -16.57 1.65 23.23
N CYS A 605 -16.54 0.64 22.36
CA CYS A 605 -16.23 -0.75 22.74
C CYS A 605 -14.81 -0.86 23.32
N LEU A 606 -13.81 -0.27 22.67
CA LEU A 606 -12.42 -0.27 23.17
C LEU A 606 -12.28 0.42 24.53
N LEU A 607 -13.00 1.52 24.74
CA LEU A 607 -12.94 2.30 25.99
C LEU A 607 -13.68 1.61 27.15
N LEU A 608 -14.89 1.10 26.90
CA LEU A 608 -15.77 0.55 27.94
C LEU A 608 -15.49 -0.94 28.22
N GLU A 609 -15.29 -1.75 27.19
CA GLU A 609 -15.12 -3.20 27.31
C GLU A 609 -13.63 -3.59 27.32
N GLY A 610 -12.80 -2.91 26.52
CA GLY A 610 -11.35 -3.15 26.42
C GLY A 610 -10.49 -2.37 27.41
N ASN A 611 -11.09 -1.44 28.17
CA ASN A 611 -10.42 -0.60 29.17
C ASN A 611 -9.19 0.15 28.62
N ALA A 612 -9.25 0.56 27.35
CA ALA A 612 -8.16 1.21 26.62
C ALA A 612 -7.72 2.53 27.27
N ASN A 613 -6.42 2.81 27.23
CA ASN A 613 -5.88 4.08 27.70
C ASN A 613 -6.26 5.21 26.73
N VAL A 614 -7.01 6.19 27.24
CA VAL A 614 -7.52 7.31 26.45
C VAL A 614 -6.40 8.21 25.93
N ASP A 615 -5.34 8.38 26.72
CA ASP A 615 -4.17 9.23 26.40
C ASP A 615 -2.98 8.40 25.91
N CYS A 616 -3.23 7.28 25.22
CA CYS A 616 -2.16 6.56 24.52
C CYS A 616 -1.50 7.46 23.46
N CYS A 617 -0.19 7.32 23.25
CA CYS A 617 0.56 8.17 22.32
C CYS A 617 1.15 7.36 21.16
N THR A 618 1.04 7.90 19.95
CA THR A 618 1.79 7.45 18.76
C THR A 618 3.27 7.84 18.83
N PHE A 619 4.08 7.43 17.84
CA PHE A 619 5.51 7.80 17.77
C PHE A 619 5.75 9.32 17.62
N ASN A 620 4.79 10.08 17.09
CA ASN A 620 4.83 11.55 17.07
C ASN A 620 4.17 12.19 18.32
N GLY A 621 3.87 11.42 19.36
CA GLY A 621 3.30 11.90 20.62
C GLY A 621 1.82 12.31 20.53
N SER A 622 1.14 12.01 19.43
CA SER A 622 -0.28 12.36 19.27
C SER A 622 -1.16 11.37 20.02
N THR A 623 -2.16 11.89 20.72
CA THR A 623 -3.21 11.10 21.38
C THR A 623 -4.41 10.87 20.45
N PRO A 624 -5.32 9.93 20.73
CA PRO A 624 -6.56 9.76 19.98
C PRO A 624 -7.40 11.06 19.93
N LEU A 625 -7.31 11.90 20.97
CA LEU A 625 -7.96 13.20 21.02
C LEU A 625 -7.38 14.19 20.00
N HIS A 626 -6.07 14.18 19.76
CA HIS A 626 -5.46 14.99 18.69
C HIS A 626 -6.05 14.63 17.32
N ILE A 627 -6.21 13.33 17.03
CA ILE A 627 -6.79 12.85 15.76
C ILE A 627 -8.26 13.26 15.65
N ALA A 628 -9.06 13.05 16.70
CA ALA A 628 -10.47 13.42 16.72
C ALA A 628 -10.67 14.93 16.54
N ALA A 629 -9.83 15.74 17.20
CA ALA A 629 -9.86 17.19 17.12
C ALA A 629 -9.48 17.71 15.72
N GLY A 630 -8.40 17.16 15.13
CA GLY A 630 -7.93 17.48 13.78
C GLY A 630 -8.91 17.11 12.68
N ARG A 631 -9.70 16.03 12.85
CA ARG A 631 -10.77 15.65 11.91
C ARG A 631 -12.08 16.39 12.14
N GLY A 632 -12.23 17.07 13.29
CA GLY A 632 -13.46 17.78 13.65
C GLY A 632 -14.62 16.86 14.06
N SER A 633 -14.36 15.62 14.49
CA SER A 633 -15.41 14.69 14.90
C SER A 633 -15.93 15.01 16.30
N VAL A 634 -17.07 15.71 16.36
CA VAL A 634 -17.71 16.16 17.61
C VAL A 634 -18.09 14.96 18.50
N LYS A 635 -18.61 13.89 17.90
CA LYS A 635 -19.08 12.70 18.64
C LYS A 635 -17.92 11.97 19.29
N LEU A 636 -16.85 11.70 18.55
CA LEU A 636 -15.66 11.04 19.10
C LEU A 636 -14.96 11.90 20.15
N THR A 637 -14.85 13.21 19.90
CA THR A 637 -14.29 14.15 20.89
C THR A 637 -15.08 14.08 22.19
N ALA A 638 -16.42 14.06 22.13
CA ALA A 638 -17.26 13.94 23.32
C ALA A 638 -17.07 12.60 24.05
N VAL A 639 -16.97 11.48 23.33
CA VAL A 639 -16.74 10.15 23.94
C VAL A 639 -15.36 10.09 24.61
N LEU A 640 -14.32 10.59 23.96
CA LEU A 640 -12.96 10.61 24.52
C LEU A 640 -12.87 11.53 25.74
N MET A 641 -13.46 12.72 25.69
CA MET A 641 -13.53 13.64 26.83
C MET A 641 -14.31 13.02 28.01
N ALA A 642 -15.42 12.32 27.74
CA ALA A 642 -16.19 11.62 28.77
C ALA A 642 -15.42 10.44 29.38
N ALA A 643 -14.53 9.80 28.60
CA ALA A 643 -13.62 8.77 29.09
C ALA A 643 -12.41 9.33 29.88
N GLY A 644 -12.26 10.66 29.95
CA GLY A 644 -11.21 11.33 30.74
C GLY A 644 -9.96 11.73 29.96
N ALA A 645 -10.03 11.91 28.63
CA ALA A 645 -8.92 12.39 27.82
C ALA A 645 -8.41 13.78 28.26
N ASP A 646 -7.10 14.00 28.23
CA ASP A 646 -6.50 15.31 28.54
C ASP A 646 -6.44 16.22 27.29
N PRO A 647 -7.19 17.35 27.25
CA PRO A 647 -7.16 18.29 26.13
C PRO A 647 -5.88 19.15 26.07
N HIS A 648 -5.03 19.11 27.09
CA HIS A 648 -3.80 19.90 27.19
C HIS A 648 -2.52 19.10 26.94
N LYS A 649 -2.64 17.81 26.60
CA LYS A 649 -1.47 16.97 26.29
C LYS A 649 -0.77 17.47 25.02
N GLU A 650 0.54 17.73 25.10
CA GLU A 650 1.35 18.14 23.95
C GLU A 650 1.92 16.93 23.19
N ASN A 651 1.91 16.98 21.85
CA ASN A 651 2.60 16.03 20.98
C ASN A 651 4.00 16.54 20.58
N PHE A 652 4.73 15.83 19.71
CA PHE A 652 6.07 16.25 19.28
C PHE A 652 6.06 17.11 18.00
N GLU A 653 4.90 17.56 17.52
CA GLU A 653 4.81 18.47 16.38
C GLU A 653 4.90 19.92 16.86
N PRO A 654 5.90 20.71 16.45
CA PRO A 654 6.07 22.08 16.91
C PRO A 654 4.96 22.99 16.39
N LEU A 655 4.42 23.84 17.27
CA LEU A 655 3.33 24.77 16.95
C LEU A 655 3.69 25.84 15.92
N TYR A 656 4.98 26.20 15.82
CA TYR A 656 5.49 27.20 14.89
C TYR A 656 6.81 26.70 14.29
N PHE A 657 6.96 26.80 12.97
CA PHE A 657 8.28 26.79 12.36
C PHE A 657 8.95 28.12 12.71
N ARG A 658 10.11 28.09 13.34
CA ARG A 658 10.93 29.29 13.47
C ARG A 658 11.37 29.66 12.05
N GLU A 659 10.72 30.67 11.45
CA GLU A 659 11.07 31.21 10.13
C GLU A 659 12.40 32.00 10.13
N GLU A 660 13.10 32.03 11.25
CA GLU A 660 14.40 32.69 11.40
C GLU A 660 15.40 31.69 11.98
N ASP A 661 16.08 31.01 11.07
CA ASP A 661 17.55 31.01 11.03
C ASP A 661 17.95 30.92 9.54
N CYS A 662 17.88 32.09 8.90
CA CYS A 662 18.78 32.42 7.82
C CYS A 662 20.20 32.11 8.31
N CYS A 663 21.00 31.43 7.49
CA CYS A 663 22.43 31.31 7.73
C CYS A 663 23.11 32.67 7.50
N ASP A 664 22.91 33.61 8.41
CA ASP A 664 23.89 34.63 8.77
C ASP A 664 24.69 34.06 9.94
N GLU A 665 25.65 33.18 9.66
CA GLU A 665 26.65 32.80 10.67
C GLU A 665 27.83 33.76 10.60
N GLU A 666 27.68 34.89 11.28
CA GLU A 666 28.79 35.54 11.99
C GLU A 666 28.27 36.05 13.33
N ARG A 667 28.32 35.19 14.36
CA ARG A 667 28.74 35.59 15.70
C ARG A 667 29.04 34.38 16.59
N GLU A 668 30.21 34.47 17.19
CA GLU A 668 30.81 33.52 18.12
C GLU A 668 30.02 33.44 19.44
N GLU A 669 29.99 32.22 19.98
CA GLU A 669 29.89 31.80 21.39
C GLU A 669 28.84 32.47 22.30
N GLU A 670 27.84 31.68 22.71
CA GLU A 670 27.54 31.40 24.13
C GLU A 670 26.52 30.25 24.21
N ASP A 671 26.73 29.31 25.14
CA ASP A 671 25.83 28.18 25.44
C ASP A 671 24.46 28.68 25.92
N GLU A 672 23.54 29.00 25.01
CA GLU A 672 22.13 29.25 25.31
C GLU A 672 21.29 28.04 24.89
N ASP A 673 20.87 27.28 25.91
CA ASP A 673 19.81 26.26 25.94
C ASP A 673 18.85 26.38 24.74
N GLU A 674 18.93 25.46 23.78
CA GLU A 674 18.01 25.39 22.63
C GLU A 674 16.58 25.34 23.19
N GLY A 675 15.90 26.49 23.20
CA GLY A 675 14.65 26.67 23.92
C GLY A 675 13.63 25.58 23.57
N TYR A 676 13.04 24.97 24.61
CA TYR A 676 11.95 24.01 24.49
C TYR A 676 10.82 24.60 23.64
N ILE A 677 10.65 24.10 22.41
CA ILE A 677 9.52 24.45 21.54
C ILE A 677 8.33 23.59 21.97
N PRO A 678 7.25 24.17 22.53
CA PRO A 678 6.09 23.40 22.96
C PRO A 678 5.40 22.69 21.78
N GLY A 679 4.94 21.49 22.05
CA GLY A 679 4.20 20.67 21.10
C GLY A 679 2.81 21.19 20.79
N THR A 680 2.16 20.65 19.76
CA THR A 680 0.75 20.95 19.51
C THR A 680 -0.14 20.21 20.50
N THR A 681 -1.20 20.87 20.97
CA THR A 681 -2.24 20.27 21.82
C THR A 681 -3.50 19.97 21.00
N PRO A 682 -4.40 19.07 21.46
CA PRO A 682 -5.68 18.82 20.79
C PRO A 682 -6.51 20.09 20.61
N LEU A 683 -6.42 21.03 21.56
CA LEU A 683 -7.08 22.33 21.48
C LEU A 683 -6.59 23.16 20.28
N ASN A 684 -5.27 23.16 20.04
CA ASN A 684 -4.66 23.86 18.90
C ASN A 684 -4.98 23.20 17.56
N MET A 685 -5.24 21.88 17.54
CA MET A 685 -5.61 21.13 16.34
C MET A 685 -7.12 21.13 16.04
N ALA A 686 -7.96 21.75 16.87
CA ALA A 686 -9.42 21.68 16.73
C ALA A 686 -9.90 22.27 15.38
N ALA A 687 -10.36 21.41 14.46
CA ALA A 687 -10.79 21.82 13.12
C ALA A 687 -12.19 22.45 13.09
N SER A 688 -13.01 22.27 14.14
CA SER A 688 -14.36 22.85 14.22
C SER A 688 -14.59 23.62 15.52
N THR A 689 -15.38 24.70 15.43
CA THR A 689 -15.73 25.52 16.60
C THR A 689 -16.47 24.72 17.66
N ARG A 690 -17.28 23.74 17.26
CA ARG A 690 -18.00 22.86 18.20
C ARG A 690 -17.06 21.92 18.95
N VAL A 691 -16.02 21.41 18.29
CA VAL A 691 -14.97 20.63 18.97
C VAL A 691 -14.18 21.52 19.93
N LEU A 692 -13.81 22.74 19.52
CA LEU A 692 -13.13 23.69 20.40
C LEU A 692 -13.97 24.04 21.64
N GLU A 693 -15.29 24.16 21.49
CA GLU A 693 -16.21 24.36 22.60
C GLU A 693 -16.26 23.16 23.57
N LEU A 694 -16.27 21.94 23.04
CA LEU A 694 -16.24 20.71 23.85
C LEU A 694 -14.92 20.56 24.63
N LEU A 695 -13.80 20.83 23.96
CA LEU A 695 -12.47 20.76 24.57
C LEU A 695 -12.30 21.82 25.69
N ASN A 696 -12.98 22.96 25.57
CA ASN A 696 -13.06 23.99 26.62
C ASN A 696 -14.09 23.69 27.73
N GLY A 697 -14.69 22.50 27.73
CA GLY A 697 -15.56 22.03 28.82
C GLY A 697 -17.05 22.34 28.66
N LYS A 698 -17.54 22.73 27.47
CA LYS A 698 -19.00 22.76 27.24
C LYS A 698 -19.54 21.33 27.12
N GLU A 699 -20.67 21.05 27.76
CA GLU A 699 -21.31 19.74 27.66
C GLU A 699 -21.80 19.47 26.22
N TYR A 700 -21.67 18.21 25.79
CA TYR A 700 -22.17 17.78 24.48
C TYR A 700 -23.69 17.66 24.50
N GLU A 701 -24.37 18.61 23.84
CA GLU A 701 -25.79 18.46 23.54
C GLU A 701 -25.98 17.66 22.24
N PRO A 702 -26.53 16.43 22.28
CA PRO A 702 -26.81 15.66 21.09
C PRO A 702 -27.91 16.35 20.27
N LYS A 703 -27.61 16.70 19.01
CA LYS A 703 -28.64 17.06 18.04
C LYS A 703 -29.32 15.78 17.55
N SER A 704 -30.32 15.29 18.28
CA SER A 704 -31.24 14.31 17.73
C SER A 704 -32.25 15.01 16.81
N PRO A 705 -32.41 14.64 15.53
CA PRO A 705 -33.76 14.51 15.02
C PRO A 705 -34.37 13.34 15.80
N HIS A 706 -35.55 13.55 16.38
CA HIS A 706 -36.24 12.66 17.32
C HIS A 706 -35.87 12.85 18.79
N ARG A 707 -36.67 13.71 19.43
CA ARG A 707 -37.12 13.57 20.81
C ARG A 707 -37.18 12.07 21.15
N PRO A 708 -36.44 11.56 22.17
CA PRO A 708 -36.84 10.28 22.73
C PRO A 708 -38.30 10.47 23.14
N LEU A 709 -39.20 9.62 22.63
CA LEU A 709 -40.50 9.48 23.25
C LEU A 709 -40.22 9.14 24.70
N SER A 710 -40.31 10.13 25.59
CA SER A 710 -40.57 9.85 26.98
C SER A 710 -41.82 8.96 26.97
N PRO A 711 -41.78 7.72 27.49
CA PRO A 711 -43.01 6.99 27.72
C PRO A 711 -43.98 7.89 28.49
N PRO A 712 -45.30 7.77 28.27
CA PRO A 712 -46.27 8.57 29.03
C PRO A 712 -45.93 8.46 30.52
N PRO A 713 -45.93 9.57 31.28
CA PRO A 713 -45.57 9.53 32.69
C PRO A 713 -46.42 8.44 33.37
N GLY A 714 -45.74 7.41 33.88
CA GLY A 714 -46.40 6.32 34.56
C GLY A 714 -47.07 6.81 35.85
N ASP A 715 -48.13 6.12 36.26
CA ASP A 715 -48.96 6.49 37.42
C ASP A 715 -48.28 6.17 38.77
N LEU A 716 -46.98 5.90 38.81
CA LEU A 716 -46.26 5.57 40.05
C LEU A 716 -46.11 6.76 41.00
N VAL A 717 -46.43 7.98 40.54
CA VAL A 717 -46.47 9.21 41.36
C VAL A 717 -47.70 9.25 42.27
N SER A 718 -48.79 8.53 41.95
CA SER A 718 -50.02 8.52 42.76
C SER A 718 -49.93 7.67 44.04
N LEU A 719 -48.87 6.88 44.21
CA LEU A 719 -48.62 6.11 45.42
C LEU A 719 -48.01 6.99 46.53
N ASP A 720 -48.64 6.96 47.71
CA ASP A 720 -48.18 7.71 48.89
C ASP A 720 -46.73 7.36 49.28
N VAL A 721 -46.00 8.36 49.76
CA VAL A 721 -44.59 8.26 50.16
C VAL A 721 -44.37 7.18 51.22
N GLU A 722 -45.36 6.97 52.10
CA GLU A 722 -45.33 5.96 53.16
C GLU A 722 -45.50 4.53 52.61
N VAL A 723 -46.31 4.36 51.57
CA VAL A 723 -46.47 3.08 50.85
C VAL A 723 -45.20 2.75 50.06
N LYS A 724 -44.56 3.73 49.42
CA LYS A 724 -43.28 3.53 48.72
C LYS A 724 -42.17 3.08 49.70
N GLN A 725 -42.14 3.64 50.92
CA GLN A 725 -41.18 3.23 51.96
C GLN A 725 -41.45 1.81 52.47
N GLN A 726 -42.72 1.45 52.70
CA GLN A 726 -43.09 0.10 53.11
C GLN A 726 -42.79 -0.94 52.01
N LEU A 727 -42.99 -0.57 50.74
CA LEU A 727 -42.65 -1.39 49.59
C LEU A 727 -41.14 -1.62 49.48
N CYS A 728 -40.32 -0.56 49.62
CA CYS A 728 -38.86 -0.67 49.67
C CYS A 728 -38.40 -1.59 50.81
N GLY A 729 -38.95 -1.40 52.01
CA GLY A 729 -38.61 -2.21 53.18
C GLY A 729 -38.98 -3.69 53.00
N ALA A 730 -40.14 -3.98 52.40
CA ALA A 730 -40.57 -5.34 52.10
C ALA A 730 -39.65 -6.01 51.05
N LEU A 731 -39.34 -5.31 49.96
CA LEU A 731 -38.47 -5.79 48.88
C LEU A 731 -37.02 -6.06 49.33
N GLU A 732 -36.49 -5.24 50.25
CA GLU A 732 -35.17 -5.45 50.83
C GLU A 732 -35.17 -6.59 51.85
N SER A 733 -36.22 -6.72 52.66
CA SER A 733 -36.31 -7.79 53.66
C SER A 733 -36.46 -9.19 53.05
N GLU A 734 -37.08 -9.29 51.87
CA GLU A 734 -37.33 -10.55 51.16
C GLU A 734 -36.32 -10.83 50.05
N GLY A 735 -35.44 -9.87 49.72
CA GLY A 735 -34.39 -10.02 48.70
C GLY A 735 -34.91 -10.21 47.27
N CYS A 736 -36.21 -9.98 47.04
CA CYS A 736 -36.90 -10.27 45.79
C CYS A 736 -36.74 -9.16 44.72
N TRP A 737 -36.01 -8.10 45.04
CA TRP A 737 -35.77 -6.96 44.16
C TRP A 737 -34.95 -7.32 42.90
N GLU A 738 -34.04 -8.31 42.95
CA GLU A 738 -33.26 -8.73 41.76
C GLU A 738 -34.12 -9.43 40.71
N SER A 739 -35.02 -10.31 41.17
CA SER A 739 -35.99 -11.00 40.32
C SER A 739 -37.03 -10.01 39.78
N LEU A 740 -37.45 -9.05 40.62
CA LEU A 740 -38.31 -7.96 40.19
C LEU A 740 -37.64 -7.09 39.12
N ALA A 741 -36.36 -6.73 39.29
CA ALA A 741 -35.59 -5.97 38.29
C ALA A 741 -35.59 -6.65 36.92
N HIS A 742 -35.40 -7.97 36.88
CA HIS A 742 -35.48 -8.74 35.64
C HIS A 742 -36.89 -8.74 35.05
N SER A 743 -37.93 -8.91 35.87
CA SER A 743 -39.33 -8.91 35.41
C SER A 743 -39.77 -7.55 34.85
N LEU A 744 -39.22 -6.45 35.39
CA LEU A 744 -39.51 -5.09 34.96
C LEU A 744 -38.59 -4.61 33.81
N GLY A 745 -37.73 -5.48 33.28
CA GLY A 745 -36.81 -5.16 32.19
C GLY A 745 -35.59 -4.32 32.59
N LEU A 746 -35.35 -4.13 33.88
CA LEU A 746 -34.22 -3.37 34.45
C LEU A 746 -33.07 -4.27 34.93
N GLY A 747 -33.08 -5.57 34.58
CA GLY A 747 -32.09 -6.55 35.07
C GLY A 747 -30.63 -6.23 34.73
N ILE A 748 -30.38 -5.46 33.65
CA ILE A 748 -29.05 -5.01 33.23
C ILE A 748 -28.42 -4.07 34.28
N LEU A 749 -29.25 -3.35 35.04
CA LEU A 749 -28.81 -2.40 36.06
C LEU A 749 -28.59 -3.04 37.44
N ASN A 750 -28.77 -4.36 37.59
CA ASN A 750 -28.60 -5.03 38.88
C ASN A 750 -27.22 -4.83 39.49
N THR A 751 -26.17 -4.79 38.67
CA THR A 751 -24.80 -4.52 39.16
C THR A 751 -24.67 -3.11 39.72
N ALA A 752 -25.34 -2.12 39.11
CA ALA A 752 -25.40 -0.75 39.61
C ALA A 752 -26.26 -0.63 40.88
N PHE A 753 -27.39 -1.34 40.95
CA PHE A 753 -28.26 -1.34 42.14
C PHE A 753 -27.60 -1.99 43.36
N ARG A 754 -26.80 -3.05 43.17
CA ARG A 754 -26.02 -3.69 44.27
C ARG A 754 -25.02 -2.76 44.94
N LEU A 755 -24.53 -1.76 44.20
CA LEU A 755 -23.54 -0.80 44.70
C LEU A 755 -24.21 0.35 45.48
N SER A 756 -25.54 0.46 45.44
CA SER A 756 -26.27 1.51 46.14
C SER A 756 -26.60 1.11 47.59
N PRO A 757 -26.70 2.08 48.53
CA PRO A 757 -26.97 1.80 49.94
C PRO A 757 -28.39 1.26 50.21
N SER A 758 -29.30 1.35 49.24
CA SER A 758 -30.68 0.84 49.31
C SER A 758 -31.12 0.38 47.91
N PRO A 759 -30.81 -0.87 47.51
CA PRO A 759 -31.01 -1.36 46.15
C PRO A 759 -32.47 -1.32 45.68
N ALA A 760 -33.43 -1.62 46.56
CA ALA A 760 -34.85 -1.63 46.18
C ALA A 760 -35.38 -0.22 45.95
N LYS A 761 -34.90 0.77 46.71
CA LYS A 761 -35.25 2.17 46.50
C LYS A 761 -34.68 2.69 45.19
N THR A 762 -33.41 2.41 44.89
CA THR A 762 -32.78 2.82 43.62
C THR A 762 -33.45 2.15 42.42
N LEU A 763 -33.88 0.89 42.57
CA LEU A 763 -34.68 0.20 41.57
C LEU A 763 -36.01 0.91 41.33
N LEU A 764 -36.78 1.22 42.37
CA LEU A 764 -38.08 1.89 42.24
C LEU A 764 -37.94 3.32 41.70
N ASP A 765 -36.93 4.08 42.13
CA ASP A 765 -36.62 5.41 41.62
C ASP A 765 -36.23 5.34 40.12
N SER A 766 -35.42 4.34 39.73
CA SER A 766 -35.06 4.13 38.33
C SER A 766 -36.26 3.67 37.48
N TYR A 767 -37.17 2.90 38.08
CA TYR A 767 -38.40 2.44 37.44
C TYR A 767 -39.39 3.60 37.24
N GLU A 768 -39.51 4.49 38.21
CA GLU A 768 -40.28 5.73 38.13
C GLU A 768 -39.74 6.65 37.03
N VAL A 769 -38.42 6.84 36.96
CA VAL A 769 -37.77 7.61 35.88
C VAL A 769 -37.95 6.96 34.51
N SER A 770 -38.05 5.62 34.46
CA SER A 770 -38.33 4.88 33.22
C SER A 770 -39.80 4.92 32.77
N GLY A 771 -40.69 5.56 33.53
CA GLY A 771 -42.12 5.68 33.19
C GLY A 771 -42.95 4.44 33.52
N GLY A 772 -42.54 3.65 34.51
CA GLY A 772 -43.23 2.44 34.93
C GLY A 772 -44.65 2.67 35.47
N THR A 773 -45.56 1.71 35.25
CA THR A 773 -46.95 1.79 35.75
C THR A 773 -47.15 0.92 37.00
N VAL A 774 -48.13 1.28 37.83
CA VAL A 774 -48.48 0.48 39.02
C VAL A 774 -49.00 -0.91 38.64
N SER A 775 -49.68 -1.03 37.49
CA SER A 775 -50.15 -2.30 36.94
C SER A 775 -49.02 -3.26 36.56
N ASP A 776 -47.97 -2.73 35.93
CA ASP A 776 -46.80 -3.52 35.54
C ASP A 776 -45.95 -3.90 36.76
N LEU A 777 -45.88 -3.02 37.76
CA LEU A 777 -45.27 -3.33 39.06
C LEU A 777 -46.02 -4.45 39.79
N LEU A 778 -47.36 -4.42 39.80
CA LEU A 778 -48.19 -5.51 40.34
C LEU A 778 -48.00 -6.83 39.56
N ALA A 779 -47.94 -6.77 38.23
CA ALA A 779 -47.71 -7.95 37.40
C ALA A 779 -46.32 -8.55 37.64
N GLY A 780 -45.30 -7.70 37.75
CA GLY A 780 -43.93 -8.07 38.12
C GLY A 780 -43.89 -8.73 39.49
N LEU A 781 -44.49 -8.12 40.52
CA LEU A 781 -44.57 -8.69 41.86
C LEU A 781 -45.32 -10.03 41.89
N ARG A 782 -46.43 -10.18 41.14
CA ARG A 782 -47.16 -11.46 41.00
C ARG A 782 -46.32 -12.55 40.33
N SER A 783 -45.45 -12.17 39.40
CA SER A 783 -44.54 -13.12 38.72
C SER A 783 -43.41 -13.61 39.63
N VAL A 784 -43.02 -12.81 40.63
CA VAL A 784 -41.96 -13.14 41.58
C VAL A 784 -42.49 -14.01 42.74
N GLY A 785 -43.79 -13.93 43.08
CA GLY A 785 -44.49 -14.77 44.07
C GLY A 785 -45.19 -13.97 45.17
N GLU A 786 -45.86 -14.63 46.13
CA GLU A 786 -46.51 -13.97 47.29
C GLU A 786 -45.48 -13.30 48.20
N CYS A 787 -45.11 -12.06 47.87
CA CYS A 787 -44.23 -11.21 48.66
C CYS A 787 -45.06 -10.27 49.55
N LYS A 788 -44.58 -9.90 50.74
CA LYS A 788 -45.26 -8.87 51.56
C LYS A 788 -45.42 -7.54 50.83
N ALA A 789 -44.50 -7.26 49.91
CA ALA A 789 -44.55 -6.13 48.98
C ALA A 789 -45.83 -6.11 48.12
N LEU A 790 -46.36 -7.28 47.75
CA LEU A 790 -47.59 -7.42 46.97
C LEU A 790 -48.83 -7.11 47.81
N SER A 791 -48.89 -7.62 49.05
CA SER A 791 -50.00 -7.33 49.98
C SER A 791 -50.08 -5.84 50.34
N VAL A 792 -48.93 -5.20 50.58
CA VAL A 792 -48.85 -3.75 50.86
C VAL A 792 -49.36 -2.92 49.68
N LEU A 793 -49.02 -3.33 48.44
CA LEU A 793 -49.46 -2.62 47.24
C LEU A 793 -50.96 -2.84 46.95
N GLU A 794 -51.49 -4.04 47.19
CA GLU A 794 -52.92 -4.33 47.04
C GLU A 794 -53.79 -3.63 48.11
N GLU A 795 -53.32 -3.54 49.36
CA GLU A 795 -53.99 -2.80 50.43
C GLU A 795 -54.01 -1.29 50.18
N ALA A 796 -52.91 -0.73 49.66
CA ALA A 796 -52.84 0.68 49.27
C ALA A 796 -53.80 1.04 48.14
N LEU A 797 -53.92 0.17 47.12
CA LEU A 797 -54.87 0.37 46.02
C LEU A 797 -56.33 0.26 46.48
N HIS A 798 -56.64 -0.66 47.42
CA HIS A 798 -57.98 -0.77 48.00
C HIS A 798 -58.34 0.47 48.87
N HIS A 799 -57.36 1.09 49.52
CA HIS A 799 -57.58 2.35 50.27
C HIS A 799 -57.83 3.56 49.36
N LEU A 800 -57.18 3.62 48.19
CA LEU A 800 -57.42 4.66 47.17
C LEU A 800 -58.83 4.56 46.57
N ASP A 801 -59.30 3.34 46.29
CA ASP A 801 -60.66 3.08 45.75
C ASP A 801 -61.77 3.45 46.78
N VAL A 802 -61.51 3.26 48.07
CA VAL A 802 -62.43 3.65 49.17
C VAL A 802 -62.45 5.17 49.41
N GLN A 803 -61.35 5.88 49.12
CA GLN A 803 -61.32 7.36 49.21
C GLN A 803 -62.02 8.02 48.01
N GLU A 804 -61.86 7.48 46.79
CA GLU A 804 -62.57 7.98 45.60
C GLU A 804 -64.09 7.78 45.70
N THR A 805 -64.55 6.67 46.29
CA THR A 805 -65.98 6.40 46.52
C THR A 805 -66.60 7.24 47.63
N LYS A 806 -65.84 7.66 48.65
CA LYS A 806 -66.31 8.62 49.68
C LYS A 806 -66.41 10.04 49.13
N THR A 807 -65.39 10.50 48.40
CA THR A 807 -65.35 11.86 47.80
C THR A 807 -66.38 12.05 46.68
N THR A 808 -66.71 11.02 45.90
CA THR A 808 -67.81 11.07 44.93
C THR A 808 -69.20 11.10 45.58
N ASN A 809 -69.39 10.45 46.73
CA ASN A 809 -70.64 10.53 47.49
C ASN A 809 -70.83 11.87 48.20
N GLU A 810 -69.77 12.51 48.72
CA GLU A 810 -69.85 13.86 49.29
C GLU A 810 -70.13 14.92 48.21
N ARG A 811 -69.51 14.81 47.02
CA ARG A 811 -69.78 15.72 45.89
C ARG A 811 -71.20 15.57 45.31
N ARG A 812 -71.85 14.42 45.47
CA ARG A 812 -73.26 14.23 45.09
C ARG A 812 -74.25 14.80 46.11
N GLY A 813 -73.84 14.92 47.38
CA GLY A 813 -74.65 15.54 48.44
C GLY A 813 -74.72 17.07 48.37
N GLU A 814 -73.65 17.73 47.90
CA GLU A 814 -73.63 19.21 47.80
C GLU A 814 -74.23 19.76 46.50
N GLN A 815 -74.46 18.92 45.48
CA GLN A 815 -75.10 19.35 44.22
C GLN A 815 -76.63 19.18 44.19
N THR A 816 -77.26 18.82 45.30
CA THR A 816 -78.74 18.78 45.44
C THR A 816 -79.34 19.93 46.25
N LEU A 817 -78.56 20.98 46.53
CA LEU A 817 -79.05 22.26 47.09
C LEU A 817 -78.34 23.46 46.43
N LYS A 818 -78.60 23.68 45.13
CA LYS A 818 -78.74 25.01 44.51
C LYS A 818 -79.16 24.91 43.05
#